data_AF-A0A1T2X1A2-F1
#
_entry.id   AF-A0A1T2X1A2-F1
#
_cell.length_a   1.000
_cell.length_b   1.000
_cell.length_c   1.000
_cell.angle_alpha   90.00
_cell.angle_beta   90.00
_cell.angle_gamma   90.00
#
_symmetry.space_group_name_H-M   'P 1'
#
loop_
_entity.id
_entity.type
_entity.pdbx_description
1 polymer ?
#
loop_
_entity_poly.entity_id
_entity_poly.type
_entity_poly.pdbx_seq_one_letter_code
_entity_poly.pdbx_strand_id
1 'polypeptide(L)'
;MKKWSKILFAAAISSTVLCFNLISDAKASATSPAAELQALNGDMLGNMAYGKPATASNVIQISNNTNLALYKPVTVSDYFSELYTGAMAVDGNSGTRWATPDNTTTATLDVDFGANTTFDKITFSQLGTRVGSYKIQYWNGSEWVDAYAKTTAAAANETATFTPVTGSKVRFFITSAINGPGGPSIWEFSVFNTQGSGTNPDPLYAASNAVDADPSTRWATQNNIQTATLDVDLGTNTTFSKVEFFQVGQRIGSYKIQYWNGAEWLDAYTGGTAATRESAVFSPVTGSKVRLNITSVLGTTGPSIYEFEVYNIDANKGLSRASRVLIDKGLQQQAWIATDQTGRYFPSASDWTGIHFTAPTYYEEPMYNQTFHNALPNSQWSLAKAPFAQHLSSGPTSNDHFLNEQQRANLSNLVSMQFGDEEKFSKDVVSTLKGWYDLSHTLYPSVMVHNNQWGGQWTADHYRSYVRAAKPDILTYDSYYFSKPGQYVGGSLKPLYDGLNKVRIPALEGYDGTGQSPIAYGLYTQGFKEGSGTYTPSESEINIVSSATWTMGGKWTNLFRWEIGESGDIFLLNDKNGNLTPTYDQYAELARQGNNLGPHMVRLTSTDVRFVPGQHKAGSITVNNTAPDTVALWNTAADPYIQSIQATNLGTTNNGLRGDVLVGYFEPLSGLTTQDASLLSSPDAKYFMIMNGLTASTPSGSSSATSEKIDFTFDLGEDSQGLQLKRVSRDTGLVEVVPLTQLSGSQYSLEITLGGGIADLFFWDRNLTSPVTIDDAKSGWQSAGQTVHLTATDEGGSGLQATYYSVDDSPFVQGNTIEITNEGVHTIKYYSTDKAGNQEDLKSATVKIDLTGPVITSTVSMAVYQTDAIQLQFAITDSLSGVSNSVVKLDDATIANPATLSPLSLSVGNHNIQVSAQDIAGNSSLNDFTLQVVMDTDHLDELVNLGVENNWITNDGIAQSLLSKVKNIQNVQDKGESIENALNSLENEVRAQTGKHIDSAYAQLLLADIAYLQAPFKNN
;
A
#
# COMPACT_ATOMS: atom_id res chain seq x y z
N MET A 1 34.81 51.54 -39.51
CA MET A 1 35.87 52.20 -38.73
C MET A 1 36.05 51.40 -37.43
N LYS A 2 37.00 50.44 -37.38
CA LYS A 2 38.28 50.50 -36.63
C LYS A 2 38.04 50.65 -35.11
N LYS A 3 38.37 49.73 -34.18
CA LYS A 3 39.37 48.64 -34.09
C LYS A 3 38.94 47.57 -33.05
N TRP A 4 38.98 46.25 -33.33
CA TRP A 4 40.01 45.21 -32.98
C TRP A 4 40.19 44.99 -31.45
N SER A 5 40.26 43.80 -30.81
CA SER A 5 40.52 42.37 -31.16
C SER A 5 40.24 41.48 -29.91
N LYS A 6 39.46 40.38 -29.91
CA LYS A 6 39.80 38.95 -30.18
C LYS A 6 41.16 38.44 -29.62
N ILE A 7 41.18 37.42 -28.73
CA ILE A 7 41.66 36.02 -28.97
C ILE A 7 41.92 35.13 -27.69
N LEU A 8 41.29 33.93 -27.70
CA LEU A 8 41.67 32.52 -27.33
C LEU A 8 41.84 31.97 -25.88
N PHE A 9 41.09 30.87 -25.66
CA PHE A 9 41.44 29.51 -25.17
C PHE A 9 41.33 29.07 -23.68
N ALA A 10 40.28 28.25 -23.44
CA ALA A 10 40.28 26.83 -23.00
C ALA A 10 40.75 26.36 -21.60
N ALA A 11 39.78 25.70 -20.93
CA ALA A 11 39.84 24.40 -20.24
C ALA A 11 40.42 24.24 -18.80
N ALA A 12 39.46 23.95 -17.89
CA ALA A 12 39.39 22.83 -16.94
C ALA A 12 40.21 22.79 -15.63
N ILE A 13 39.55 22.16 -14.64
CA ILE A 13 40.04 21.44 -13.43
C ILE A 13 39.91 22.15 -12.06
N SER A 14 38.84 21.75 -11.36
CA SER A 14 38.75 21.19 -10.00
C SER A 14 39.24 21.95 -8.74
N SER A 15 38.29 22.12 -7.83
CA SER A 15 38.32 21.66 -6.42
C SER A 15 39.08 22.46 -5.34
N THR A 16 38.27 22.97 -4.40
CA THR A 16 38.42 22.98 -2.93
C THR A 16 39.52 23.82 -2.21
N VAL A 17 39.03 24.66 -1.28
CA VAL A 17 39.27 24.60 0.19
C VAL A 17 40.00 25.77 0.90
N LEU A 18 39.29 26.33 1.90
CA LEU A 18 39.68 27.04 3.14
C LEU A 18 40.39 28.41 3.03
N CYS A 19 40.26 29.41 3.92
CA CYS A 19 39.57 29.63 5.20
C CYS A 19 39.67 31.16 5.49
N PHE A 20 38.57 31.85 5.83
CA PHE A 20 38.23 32.39 7.16
C PHE A 20 38.89 33.69 7.67
N ASN A 21 38.04 34.48 8.36
CA ASN A 21 38.26 35.37 9.52
C ASN A 21 38.44 36.90 9.30
N LEU A 22 37.82 37.86 10.03
CA LEU A 22 36.88 37.94 11.19
C LEU A 22 36.34 39.40 11.36
N ILE A 23 35.06 39.51 11.77
CA ILE A 23 34.46 40.21 12.96
C ILE A 23 34.18 41.74 13.07
N SER A 24 32.99 41.97 13.66
CA SER A 24 32.46 43.04 14.56
C SER A 24 31.74 44.23 13.92
N ASP A 25 30.58 44.71 14.38
CA ASP A 25 29.64 44.32 15.47
C ASP A 25 28.33 45.14 15.29
N ALA A 26 27.15 44.52 15.46
CA ALA A 26 25.91 45.14 15.95
C ALA A 26 24.81 44.08 16.24
N LYS A 27 24.55 43.83 17.52
CA LYS A 27 23.34 43.19 18.13
C LYS A 27 22.17 44.20 18.15
N ALA A 28 20.87 43.90 18.28
CA ALA A 28 20.00 42.72 18.21
C ALA A 28 18.54 43.27 18.32
N SER A 29 17.56 42.65 17.65
CA SER A 29 16.11 42.57 18.00
C SER A 29 15.24 42.38 16.74
N ALA A 30 15.01 41.14 16.33
CA ALA A 30 13.84 40.73 15.54
C ALA A 30 13.71 39.21 15.63
N THR A 31 12.77 38.73 16.44
CA THR A 31 12.29 37.33 16.37
C THR A 31 11.57 37.15 15.04
N SER A 32 12.04 36.21 14.21
CA SER A 32 11.56 35.98 12.86
C SER A 32 10.25 35.17 12.83
N PRO A 33 9.28 35.51 11.95
CA PRO A 33 8.01 34.79 11.75
C PRO A 33 8.12 33.35 11.18
N ALA A 34 9.33 32.84 10.96
CA ALA A 34 9.56 31.54 10.33
C ALA A 34 9.23 30.32 11.22
N ALA A 35 8.92 30.53 12.50
CA ALA A 35 8.62 29.45 13.45
C ALA A 35 7.12 29.12 13.57
N GLU A 36 6.23 30.03 13.14
CA GLU A 36 4.77 29.84 13.25
C GLU A 36 4.15 29.23 11.98
N LEU A 37 4.91 29.12 10.90
CA LEU A 37 4.38 28.89 9.55
C LEU A 37 4.69 27.51 8.94
N GLN A 38 5.15 26.56 9.77
CA GLN A 38 5.26 25.15 9.38
C GLN A 38 4.34 24.23 10.18
N ALA A 39 3.50 24.77 11.08
CA ALA A 39 2.60 24.01 11.96
C ALA A 39 1.21 23.71 11.38
N LEU A 40 1.00 23.94 10.08
CA LEU A 40 -0.33 23.86 9.45
C LEU A 40 -0.32 23.18 8.06
N ASN A 41 0.75 22.46 7.71
CA ASN A 41 0.76 21.61 6.53
C ASN A 41 0.28 20.20 6.89
N GLY A 42 -1.05 20.07 6.98
CA GLY A 42 -1.71 18.78 6.89
C GLY A 42 -1.34 18.12 5.55
N ASP A 43 -0.70 16.96 5.67
CA ASP A 43 -0.67 15.83 4.75
C ASP A 43 -1.02 16.10 3.25
N MET A 44 0.02 16.16 2.40
CA MET A 44 -0.13 16.48 0.97
C MET A 44 0.40 15.45 -0.01
N LEU A 45 1.05 14.40 0.52
CA LEU A 45 1.53 13.22 -0.20
C LEU A 45 0.96 11.92 0.40
N GLY A 46 0.05 12.00 1.37
CA GLY A 46 -0.23 10.89 2.28
C GLY A 46 0.97 10.69 3.20
N ASN A 47 1.26 11.60 4.13
CA ASN A 47 2.16 11.34 5.24
C ASN A 47 1.56 10.22 6.07
N MET A 48 2.04 9.02 5.83
CA MET A 48 1.51 7.80 6.44
C MET A 48 1.83 7.68 7.92
N ALA A 49 2.69 8.55 8.47
CA ALA A 49 3.10 8.53 9.88
C ALA A 49 2.20 9.34 10.81
N TYR A 50 1.42 10.32 10.31
CA TYR A 50 0.66 11.21 11.19
C TYR A 50 -0.41 10.50 12.01
N GLY A 51 -0.46 10.81 13.30
CA GLY A 51 -1.37 10.22 14.28
C GLY A 51 -1.16 8.72 14.49
N LYS A 52 -0.11 8.12 13.91
CA LYS A 52 0.17 6.70 14.06
C LYS A 52 0.82 6.40 15.42
N PRO A 53 0.61 5.19 15.97
CA PRO A 53 1.31 4.77 17.17
C PRO A 53 2.83 4.85 16.96
N ALA A 54 3.50 5.66 17.77
CA ALA A 54 4.94 5.81 17.75
C ALA A 54 5.55 5.36 19.09
N THR A 55 6.69 4.68 19.03
CA THR A 55 7.47 4.28 20.20
C THR A 55 8.92 4.68 20.01
N ALA A 56 9.58 5.11 21.08
CA ALA A 56 10.98 5.52 21.01
C ALA A 56 11.79 5.05 22.22
N SER A 57 13.08 4.82 22.00
CA SER A 57 14.02 4.52 23.09
C SER A 57 14.55 5.81 23.75
N ASN A 58 14.98 5.70 25.02
CA ASN A 58 15.70 6.75 25.75
C ASN A 58 14.96 8.10 25.92
N VAL A 59 13.62 8.08 26.01
CA VAL A 59 12.78 9.28 26.21
C VAL A 59 13.13 10.02 27.52
N ILE A 60 13.14 11.36 27.49
CA ILE A 60 13.36 12.20 28.69
C ILE A 60 12.40 11.83 29.83
N GLN A 61 12.87 11.89 31.08
CA GLN A 61 12.12 11.54 32.29
C GLN A 61 11.91 12.79 33.18
N ILE A 62 10.79 12.85 33.92
CA ILE A 62 10.44 14.00 34.79
C ILE A 62 11.46 14.18 35.93
N SER A 63 11.94 15.41 36.15
CA SER A 63 12.85 15.76 37.26
C SER A 63 12.16 16.64 38.33
N ASN A 64 12.64 16.55 39.59
CA ASN A 64 12.01 17.05 40.83
C ASN A 64 11.81 18.59 40.96
N ASN A 65 11.87 19.37 39.88
CA ASN A 65 11.76 20.84 39.89
C ASN A 65 10.89 21.43 38.76
N THR A 66 10.09 20.62 38.07
CA THR A 66 9.17 21.13 37.03
C THR A 66 8.03 21.95 37.65
N ASN A 67 7.75 23.14 37.08
CA ASN A 67 6.59 23.95 37.46
C ASN A 67 5.30 23.27 36.97
N LEU A 68 4.54 22.70 37.90
CA LEU A 68 3.31 21.94 37.65
C LEU A 68 2.12 22.83 37.23
N ALA A 69 2.20 24.14 37.45
CA ALA A 69 1.18 25.10 37.01
C ALA A 69 1.39 25.60 35.58
N LEU A 70 2.58 25.40 35.00
CA LEU A 70 2.94 25.98 33.71
C LEU A 70 1.96 25.53 32.61
N TYR A 71 1.35 26.50 31.92
CA TYR A 71 0.33 26.34 30.88
C TYR A 71 -0.93 25.57 31.28
N LYS A 72 -1.20 25.43 32.58
CA LYS A 72 -2.41 24.77 33.05
C LYS A 72 -3.64 25.69 32.93
N PRO A 73 -4.85 25.13 32.71
CA PRO A 73 -6.07 25.93 32.74
C PRO A 73 -6.23 26.67 34.06
N VAL A 74 -6.52 27.96 33.99
CA VAL A 74 -6.68 28.84 35.16
C VAL A 74 -8.07 29.44 35.21
N THR A 75 -8.73 29.38 36.36
CA THR A 75 -9.96 30.13 36.66
C THR A 75 -9.66 31.19 37.72
N VAL A 76 -10.00 32.44 37.46
CA VAL A 76 -9.80 33.56 38.41
C VAL A 76 -11.13 34.15 38.84
N SER A 77 -11.18 34.76 40.02
CA SER A 77 -12.39 35.44 40.51
C SER A 77 -12.73 36.70 39.71
N ASP A 78 -11.71 37.41 39.24
CA ASP A 78 -11.84 38.67 38.49
C ASP A 78 -10.54 38.98 37.73
N TYR A 79 -10.60 39.82 36.70
CA TYR A 79 -9.44 40.35 35.99
C TYR A 79 -9.73 41.72 35.36
N PHE A 80 -8.71 42.57 35.24
CA PHE A 80 -8.84 43.96 34.82
C PHE A 80 -9.29 44.13 33.35
N SER A 81 -8.76 43.30 32.45
CA SER A 81 -9.16 43.22 31.04
C SER A 81 -8.61 41.94 30.40
N GLU A 82 -8.99 41.64 29.15
CA GLU A 82 -8.53 40.46 28.39
C GLU A 82 -7.01 40.37 28.24
N LEU A 83 -6.26 41.45 28.51
CA LEU A 83 -4.80 41.46 28.52
C LEU A 83 -4.17 40.97 29.85
N TYR A 84 -4.98 40.74 30.89
CA TYR A 84 -4.54 40.44 32.26
C TYR A 84 -5.25 39.22 32.85
N THR A 85 -5.54 38.21 32.03
CA THR A 85 -6.27 37.00 32.44
C THR A 85 -5.45 36.11 33.38
N GLY A 86 -6.09 35.14 34.02
CA GLY A 86 -5.40 34.18 34.90
C GLY A 86 -4.32 33.35 34.23
N ALA A 87 -4.44 33.09 32.92
CA ALA A 87 -3.44 32.36 32.14
C ALA A 87 -2.08 33.07 32.13
N MET A 88 -2.09 34.41 32.18
CA MET A 88 -0.89 35.25 32.18
C MET A 88 -0.06 35.16 33.47
N ALA A 89 -0.53 34.43 34.48
CA ALA A 89 0.23 34.18 35.70
C ALA A 89 0.85 32.77 35.71
N VAL A 90 0.65 31.95 34.68
CA VAL A 90 1.20 30.58 34.60
C VAL A 90 1.79 30.28 33.23
N ASP A 91 2.08 31.31 32.43
CA ASP A 91 2.55 31.17 31.04
C ASP A 91 4.09 31.12 30.93
N GLY A 92 4.80 31.25 32.05
CA GLY A 92 6.26 31.24 32.10
C GLY A 92 6.89 32.53 31.59
N ASN A 93 6.10 33.57 31.31
CA ASN A 93 6.57 34.82 30.76
C ASN A 93 6.56 35.93 31.83
N SER A 94 7.76 36.26 32.32
CA SER A 94 7.95 37.32 33.32
C SER A 94 7.53 38.74 32.89
N GLY A 95 7.11 38.94 31.63
CA GLY A 95 6.59 40.20 31.08
C GLY A 95 5.06 40.30 31.01
N THR A 96 4.34 39.22 31.28
CA THR A 96 2.86 39.15 31.32
C THR A 96 2.40 38.88 32.76
N ARG A 97 1.17 39.27 33.10
CA ARG A 97 0.66 39.11 34.47
C ARG A 97 -0.84 38.98 34.51
N TRP A 98 -1.34 38.25 35.49
CA TRP A 98 -2.72 38.41 35.95
C TRP A 98 -2.84 39.70 36.77
N ALA A 99 -3.95 40.42 36.62
CA ALA A 99 -4.26 41.59 37.44
C ALA A 99 -5.77 41.72 37.63
N THR A 100 -6.20 42.06 38.85
CA THR A 100 -7.60 42.37 39.15
C THR A 100 -7.90 43.86 38.90
N PRO A 101 -9.19 44.26 38.87
CA PRO A 101 -9.57 45.67 38.93
C PRO A 101 -8.97 46.43 40.13
N ASP A 102 -8.91 47.75 39.98
CA ASP A 102 -8.48 48.65 41.04
C ASP A 102 -9.42 48.54 42.26
N ASN A 103 -8.86 48.67 43.46
CA ASN A 103 -9.54 48.51 44.76
C ASN A 103 -10.06 47.10 45.10
N THR A 104 -9.76 46.06 44.31
CA THR A 104 -10.07 44.67 44.69
C THR A 104 -9.30 44.27 45.95
N THR A 105 -10.03 43.92 47.02
CA THR A 105 -9.44 43.56 48.32
C THR A 105 -9.25 42.05 48.52
N THR A 106 -9.95 41.22 47.75
CA THR A 106 -9.88 39.75 47.81
C THR A 106 -10.00 39.15 46.42
N ALA A 107 -9.26 38.08 46.11
CA ALA A 107 -9.31 37.43 44.80
C ALA A 107 -8.86 35.96 44.88
N THR A 108 -9.27 35.13 43.91
CA THR A 108 -8.80 33.75 43.76
C THR A 108 -8.18 33.53 42.38
N LEU A 109 -7.13 32.70 42.33
CA LEU A 109 -6.57 32.12 41.13
C LEU A 109 -6.46 30.60 41.32
N ASP A 110 -7.21 29.85 40.52
CA ASP A 110 -7.34 28.41 40.62
C ASP A 110 -6.68 27.76 39.40
N VAL A 111 -5.68 26.91 39.62
CA VAL A 111 -5.02 26.13 38.58
C VAL A 111 -5.58 24.71 38.59
N ASP A 112 -6.05 24.24 37.44
CA ASP A 112 -6.55 22.87 37.25
C ASP A 112 -5.44 21.98 36.67
N PHE A 113 -5.03 20.95 37.41
CA PHE A 113 -3.99 20.05 36.95
C PHE A 113 -4.49 19.02 35.93
N GLY A 114 -5.81 18.82 35.83
CA GLY A 114 -6.47 17.78 35.03
C GLY A 114 -6.49 16.39 35.68
N ALA A 115 -5.63 16.16 36.69
CA ALA A 115 -5.57 14.92 37.48
C ALA A 115 -5.03 15.20 38.89
N ASN A 116 -5.22 14.26 39.81
CA ASN A 116 -4.67 14.37 41.17
C ASN A 116 -3.15 14.49 41.14
N THR A 117 -2.66 15.63 41.62
CA THR A 117 -1.25 16.01 41.57
C THR A 117 -0.75 16.30 42.98
N THR A 118 0.41 15.76 43.34
CA THR A 118 1.04 16.02 44.63
C THR A 118 2.00 17.20 44.52
N PHE A 119 1.94 18.15 45.43
CA PHE A 119 2.79 19.35 45.46
C PHE A 119 2.98 19.84 46.91
N ASP A 120 4.06 20.58 47.15
CA ASP A 120 4.49 20.99 48.49
C ASP A 120 5.10 22.40 48.53
N LYS A 121 5.27 23.03 47.36
CA LYS A 121 5.86 24.35 47.24
C LYS A 121 5.17 25.17 46.16
N ILE A 122 4.92 26.43 46.48
CA ILE A 122 4.46 27.47 45.56
C ILE A 122 5.48 28.61 45.57
N THR A 123 5.74 29.19 44.40
CA THR A 123 6.39 30.49 44.30
C THR A 123 5.54 31.41 43.47
N PHE A 124 5.49 32.70 43.80
CA PHE A 124 4.89 33.68 42.91
C PHE A 124 5.64 35.00 42.93
N SER A 125 5.51 35.77 41.85
CA SER A 125 6.03 37.12 41.76
C SER A 125 4.90 38.10 41.47
N GLN A 126 4.94 39.29 42.06
CA GLN A 126 3.85 40.27 42.02
C GLN A 126 4.34 41.67 41.64
N LEU A 127 3.44 42.49 41.10
CA LEU A 127 3.73 43.89 40.77
C LEU A 127 3.78 44.73 42.05
N GLY A 128 4.99 45.02 42.53
CA GLY A 128 5.21 45.76 43.77
C GLY A 128 4.87 44.90 45.00
N THR A 129 4.17 45.46 45.98
CA THR A 129 3.66 44.74 47.17
C THR A 129 2.16 44.97 47.28
N ARG A 130 1.36 44.17 46.58
CA ARG A 130 -0.10 44.36 46.47
C ARG A 130 -0.89 43.31 47.23
N VAL A 131 -0.33 42.13 47.46
CA VAL A 131 -0.96 41.06 48.26
C VAL A 131 -0.69 41.29 49.75
N GLY A 132 -1.75 41.55 50.52
CA GLY A 132 -1.70 41.82 51.95
C GLY A 132 -1.75 40.57 52.83
N SER A 133 -2.56 39.58 52.47
CA SER A 133 -2.57 38.25 53.10
C SER A 133 -3.15 37.22 52.13
N TYR A 134 -2.75 35.96 52.24
CA TYR A 134 -3.22 34.92 51.33
C TYR A 134 -3.23 33.52 51.96
N LYS A 135 -3.92 32.61 51.29
CA LYS A 135 -3.90 31.17 51.53
C LYS A 135 -3.55 30.42 50.26
N ILE A 136 -2.87 29.29 50.40
CA ILE A 136 -2.79 28.26 49.36
C ILE A 136 -3.75 27.16 49.77
N GLN A 137 -4.68 26.84 48.90
CA GLN A 137 -5.67 25.78 49.10
C GLN A 137 -5.54 24.72 48.01
N TYR A 138 -6.02 23.52 48.26
CA TYR A 138 -6.12 22.46 47.26
C TYR A 138 -7.51 21.84 47.28
N TRP A 139 -7.97 21.39 46.11
CA TRP A 139 -9.24 20.66 46.01
C TRP A 139 -9.01 19.18 46.29
N ASN A 140 -9.56 18.68 47.41
CA ASN A 140 -9.40 17.29 47.84
C ASN A 140 -10.36 16.31 47.14
N GLY A 141 -11.19 16.80 46.21
CA GLY A 141 -12.26 16.05 45.56
C GLY A 141 -13.66 16.48 46.01
N SER A 142 -13.79 17.13 47.18
CA SER A 142 -15.07 17.54 47.77
C SER A 142 -15.12 18.98 48.29
N GLU A 143 -14.00 19.50 48.79
CA GLU A 143 -13.90 20.85 49.33
C GLU A 143 -12.50 21.44 49.13
N TRP A 144 -12.39 22.76 49.32
CA TRP A 144 -11.11 23.48 49.35
C TRP A 144 -10.51 23.41 50.75
N VAL A 145 -9.30 22.84 50.86
CA VAL A 145 -8.58 22.67 52.12
C VAL A 145 -7.35 23.58 52.14
N ASP A 146 -7.10 24.27 53.26
CA ASP A 146 -5.94 25.13 53.45
C ASP A 146 -4.64 24.30 53.56
N ALA A 147 -3.73 24.44 52.60
CA ALA A 147 -2.38 23.89 52.67
C ALA A 147 -1.39 24.85 53.33
N TYR A 148 -1.62 26.16 53.19
CA TYR A 148 -0.77 27.22 53.74
C TYR A 148 -1.56 28.51 53.94
N ALA A 149 -1.20 29.30 54.96
CA ALA A 149 -1.77 30.62 55.21
C ALA A 149 -0.71 31.62 55.64
N LYS A 150 -0.77 32.84 55.08
CA LYS A 150 0.06 33.98 55.47
C LYS A 150 -0.85 35.16 55.79
N THR A 151 -0.75 35.67 57.02
CA THR A 151 -1.60 36.76 57.56
C THR A 151 -0.94 38.14 57.48
N THR A 152 0.22 38.24 56.83
CA THR A 152 1.00 39.47 56.65
C THR A 152 1.32 39.68 55.18
N ALA A 153 1.67 40.91 54.80
CA ALA A 153 2.00 41.29 53.43
C ALA A 153 3.01 40.32 52.78
N ALA A 154 2.74 39.93 51.54
CA ALA A 154 3.64 39.10 50.75
C ALA A 154 4.74 39.96 50.12
N ALA A 155 5.95 39.41 49.99
CA ALA A 155 7.08 40.02 49.31
C ALA A 155 6.87 40.05 47.78
N ALA A 156 7.61 40.90 47.07
CA ALA A 156 7.51 41.02 45.61
C ALA A 156 7.76 39.69 44.88
N ASN A 157 8.64 38.84 45.43
CA ASN A 157 8.76 37.43 45.11
C ASN A 157 8.54 36.64 46.40
N GLU A 158 7.58 35.74 46.40
CA GLU A 158 7.13 35.03 47.58
C GLU A 158 7.27 33.52 47.37
N THR A 159 7.56 32.80 48.45
CA THR A 159 7.63 31.34 48.44
C THR A 159 6.83 30.80 49.62
N ALA A 160 5.88 29.91 49.35
CA ALA A 160 5.16 29.16 50.35
C ALA A 160 5.55 27.68 50.26
N THR A 161 6.07 27.13 51.34
CA THR A 161 6.36 25.70 51.49
C THR A 161 5.49 25.12 52.59
N PHE A 162 4.94 23.94 52.36
CA PHE A 162 4.04 23.23 53.27
C PHE A 162 4.25 21.72 53.16
N THR A 163 3.64 20.95 54.05
CA THR A 163 3.66 19.47 53.94
C THR A 163 2.99 19.06 52.62
N PRO A 164 3.55 18.12 51.84
CA PRO A 164 2.98 17.71 50.56
C PRO A 164 1.50 17.38 50.65
N VAL A 165 0.72 17.98 49.75
CA VAL A 165 -0.72 17.74 49.61
C VAL A 165 -1.00 17.21 48.20
N THR A 166 -2.09 16.46 48.07
CA THR A 166 -2.55 15.92 46.78
C THR A 166 -3.94 16.46 46.48
N GLY A 167 -4.11 17.07 45.31
CA GLY A 167 -5.40 17.56 44.85
C GLY A 167 -5.46 17.68 43.33
N SER A 168 -6.66 17.75 42.77
CA SER A 168 -6.84 17.97 41.32
C SER A 168 -6.70 19.45 40.92
N LYS A 169 -6.80 20.36 41.89
CA LYS A 169 -6.66 21.81 41.70
C LYS A 169 -5.90 22.44 42.86
N VAL A 170 -5.23 23.56 42.60
CA VAL A 170 -4.66 24.46 43.62
C VAL A 170 -5.28 25.84 43.48
N ARG A 171 -5.56 26.50 44.60
CA ARG A 171 -6.11 27.85 44.67
C ARG A 171 -5.18 28.77 45.44
N PHE A 172 -4.80 29.86 44.80
CA PHE A 172 -4.21 31.02 45.45
C PHE A 172 -5.32 31.96 45.88
N PHE A 173 -5.65 31.96 47.18
CA PHE A 173 -6.72 32.79 47.73
C PHE A 173 -6.14 34.00 48.44
N ILE A 174 -6.21 35.17 47.80
CA ILE A 174 -5.84 36.45 48.37
C ILE A 174 -6.97 36.90 49.30
N THR A 175 -6.66 36.97 50.60
CA THR A 175 -7.62 37.28 51.67
C THR A 175 -7.59 38.75 52.08
N SER A 176 -6.52 39.48 51.73
CA SER A 176 -6.49 40.95 51.77
C SER A 176 -5.47 41.49 50.77
N ALA A 177 -5.70 42.69 50.24
CA ALA A 177 -4.75 43.47 49.46
C ALA A 177 -4.18 44.64 50.30
N ILE A 178 -2.98 45.11 49.99
CA ILE A 178 -2.39 46.28 50.65
C ILE A 178 -3.09 47.56 50.16
N ASN A 179 -3.52 48.43 51.08
CA ASN A 179 -4.27 49.66 50.77
C ASN A 179 -3.50 50.57 49.78
N GLY A 180 -4.03 50.68 48.56
CA GLY A 180 -3.55 51.52 47.46
C GLY A 180 -4.49 51.40 46.26
N PRO A 181 -4.39 52.26 45.23
CA PRO A 181 -5.36 52.27 44.13
C PRO A 181 -5.34 50.97 43.29
N GLY A 182 -4.22 50.25 43.24
CA GLY A 182 -4.09 49.04 42.41
C GLY A 182 -4.46 47.74 43.13
N GLY A 183 -5.32 46.93 42.52
CA GLY A 183 -5.64 45.56 43.00
C GLY A 183 -4.50 44.56 42.79
N PRO A 184 -4.59 43.34 43.38
CA PRO A 184 -3.59 42.29 43.24
C PRO A 184 -3.16 42.02 41.80
N SER A 185 -1.86 41.79 41.61
CA SER A 185 -1.32 41.52 40.28
C SER A 185 -0.07 40.64 40.35
N ILE A 186 -0.11 39.51 39.64
CA ILE A 186 0.82 38.38 39.75
C ILE A 186 1.45 38.14 38.38
N TRP A 187 2.77 38.34 38.29
CA TRP A 187 3.55 38.08 37.08
C TRP A 187 3.67 36.58 36.83
N GLU A 188 3.96 35.80 37.87
CA GLU A 188 4.10 34.34 37.76
C GLU A 188 3.63 33.65 39.03
N PHE A 189 3.00 32.50 38.89
CA PHE A 189 2.51 31.60 39.93
C PHE A 189 2.93 30.17 39.57
N SER A 190 3.89 29.63 40.31
CA SER A 190 4.51 28.34 40.02
C SER A 190 4.26 27.35 41.14
N VAL A 191 3.99 26.10 40.78
CA VAL A 191 3.72 24.98 41.71
C VAL A 191 4.80 23.92 41.53
N PHE A 192 5.33 23.37 42.63
CA PHE A 192 6.36 22.34 42.58
C PHE A 192 6.06 21.20 43.55
N ASN A 193 6.57 20.02 43.21
CA ASN A 193 6.71 18.88 44.11
C ASN A 193 8.19 18.63 44.36
N THR A 194 8.68 19.03 45.52
CA THR A 194 10.09 18.90 45.88
C THR A 194 10.46 17.52 46.46
N GLN A 195 9.49 16.59 46.55
CA GLN A 195 9.66 15.27 47.19
C GLN A 195 9.64 14.06 46.22
N GLY A 196 9.33 14.22 44.92
CA GLY A 196 9.12 13.08 44.01
C GLY A 196 10.24 12.83 43.00
N SER A 197 10.96 11.71 43.12
CA SER A 197 11.84 11.16 42.05
C SER A 197 11.01 10.37 41.03
N GLY A 198 10.82 10.88 39.81
CA GLY A 198 9.95 10.26 38.80
C GLY A 198 10.68 9.40 37.76
N THR A 199 10.25 8.15 37.62
CA THR A 199 10.60 7.20 36.53
C THR A 199 9.56 7.22 35.39
N ASN A 200 8.88 8.35 35.17
CA ASN A 200 7.90 8.48 34.09
C ASN A 200 8.46 9.31 32.94
N PRO A 201 8.23 8.89 31.68
CA PRO A 201 8.53 9.71 30.51
C PRO A 201 7.87 11.08 30.64
N ASP A 202 8.63 12.13 30.36
CA ASP A 202 8.12 13.49 30.31
C ASP A 202 7.15 13.60 29.12
N PRO A 203 5.85 13.88 29.35
CA PRO A 203 4.87 14.02 28.27
C PRO A 203 5.27 15.10 27.24
N LEU A 204 6.08 16.09 27.63
CA LEU A 204 6.60 17.12 26.71
C LEU A 204 7.51 16.53 25.62
N TYR A 205 8.06 15.33 25.83
CA TYR A 205 9.06 14.72 24.96
C TYR A 205 8.69 13.31 24.48
N ALA A 206 7.41 12.96 24.52
CA ALA A 206 6.90 11.66 24.09
C ALA A 206 7.17 11.38 22.60
N ALA A 207 7.23 10.09 22.24
CA ALA A 207 7.44 9.65 20.85
C ALA A 207 6.30 10.09 19.91
N SER A 208 5.08 10.21 20.44
CA SER A 208 3.91 10.73 19.71
C SER A 208 4.12 12.15 19.19
N ASN A 209 4.95 12.94 19.87
CA ASN A 209 5.23 14.33 19.54
C ASN A 209 6.19 14.49 18.35
N ALA A 210 6.54 13.38 17.67
CA ALA A 210 7.29 13.40 16.43
C ALA A 210 6.41 13.03 15.23
N VAL A 211 5.12 12.78 15.45
CA VAL A 211 4.16 12.32 14.43
C VAL A 211 2.78 12.95 14.63
N ASP A 212 2.68 14.02 15.41
CA ASP A 212 1.45 14.71 15.79
C ASP A 212 1.12 15.90 14.88
N ALA A 213 1.98 16.19 13.89
CA ALA A 213 1.84 17.32 12.98
C ALA A 213 1.91 18.69 13.70
N ASP A 214 2.50 18.73 14.89
CA ASP A 214 2.78 19.95 15.65
C ASP A 214 4.31 20.17 15.75
N PRO A 215 4.90 21.02 14.90
CA PRO A 215 6.35 21.27 14.91
C PRO A 215 6.81 22.09 16.12
N SER A 216 5.90 22.45 17.04
CA SER A 216 6.24 23.05 18.33
C SER A 216 6.49 21.99 19.42
N THR A 217 5.91 20.79 19.27
CA THR A 217 6.16 19.64 20.13
C THR A 217 7.30 18.80 19.52
N ARG A 218 7.92 17.93 20.32
CA ARG A 218 9.01 17.08 19.83
C ARG A 218 9.20 15.85 20.68
N TRP A 219 9.65 14.76 20.09
CA TRP A 219 10.32 13.70 20.82
C TRP A 219 11.76 14.15 21.19
N ALA A 220 12.22 13.79 22.38
CA ALA A 220 13.60 14.05 22.78
C ALA A 220 14.15 12.97 23.72
N THR A 221 15.47 12.80 23.64
CA THR A 221 16.25 11.95 24.57
C THR A 221 17.01 12.79 25.59
N GLN A 222 17.49 12.15 26.66
CA GLN A 222 18.40 12.79 27.61
C GLN A 222 19.74 13.15 26.93
N ASN A 223 20.48 14.11 27.51
CA ASN A 223 21.85 14.40 27.07
C ASN A 223 22.76 13.18 27.22
N ASN A 224 23.79 13.10 26.38
CA ASN A 224 24.79 12.02 26.27
C ASN A 224 24.25 10.67 25.72
N ILE A 225 23.02 10.64 25.21
CA ILE A 225 22.51 9.49 24.47
C ILE A 225 23.11 9.49 23.06
N GLN A 226 23.89 8.46 22.73
CA GLN A 226 24.60 8.35 21.45
C GLN A 226 23.83 7.55 20.38
N THR A 227 22.82 6.79 20.78
CA THR A 227 21.98 5.97 19.89
C THR A 227 20.54 5.98 20.35
N ALA A 228 19.60 6.03 19.41
CA ALA A 228 18.17 5.99 19.71
C ALA A 228 17.37 5.46 18.51
N THR A 229 16.15 5.01 18.77
CA THR A 229 15.20 4.55 17.77
C THR A 229 13.89 5.28 17.94
N LEU A 230 13.27 5.64 16.82
CA LEU A 230 11.88 6.09 16.73
C LEU A 230 11.18 5.17 15.72
N ASP A 231 10.20 4.42 16.21
CA ASP A 231 9.47 3.40 15.46
C ASP A 231 8.01 3.87 15.30
N VAL A 232 7.51 3.85 14.07
CA VAL A 232 6.12 4.21 13.74
C VAL A 232 5.40 3.00 13.18
N ASP A 233 4.26 2.66 13.77
CA ASP A 233 3.38 1.57 13.34
C ASP A 233 2.35 2.10 12.33
N LEU A 234 2.51 1.72 11.05
CA LEU A 234 1.63 2.19 9.97
C LEU A 234 0.24 1.49 10.03
N GLY A 235 0.13 0.38 10.78
CA GLY A 235 -1.09 -0.40 10.99
C GLY A 235 -1.32 -1.51 9.94
N THR A 236 -0.98 -1.25 8.67
CA THR A 236 -1.07 -2.22 7.57
C THR A 236 0.20 -2.18 6.71
N ASN A 237 0.46 -3.25 5.95
CA ASN A 237 1.56 -3.25 4.98
C ASN A 237 1.35 -2.13 3.97
N THR A 238 2.26 -1.17 3.99
CA THR A 238 2.17 0.07 3.23
C THR A 238 3.46 0.26 2.44
N THR A 239 3.34 0.63 1.16
CA THR A 239 4.51 0.90 0.30
C THR A 239 4.90 2.37 0.41
N PHE A 240 6.19 2.65 0.63
CA PHE A 240 6.75 3.99 0.75
C PHE A 240 8.17 4.06 0.19
N SER A 241 8.62 5.26 -0.19
CA SER A 241 9.91 5.47 -0.87
C SER A 241 10.63 6.74 -0.44
N LYS A 242 10.05 7.50 0.49
CA LYS A 242 10.66 8.71 1.05
C LYS A 242 10.32 8.84 2.53
N VAL A 243 11.29 9.28 3.31
CA VAL A 243 11.11 9.71 4.71
C VAL A 243 11.73 11.09 4.88
N GLU A 244 11.04 11.97 5.58
CA GLU A 244 11.55 13.25 6.03
C GLU A 244 11.52 13.35 7.55
N PHE A 245 12.48 14.04 8.14
CA PHE A 245 12.40 14.35 9.56
C PHE A 245 13.03 15.70 9.89
N PHE A 246 12.50 16.34 10.92
CA PHE A 246 12.92 17.64 11.40
C PHE A 246 13.53 17.51 12.81
N GLN A 247 14.81 17.84 12.96
CA GLN A 247 15.56 17.71 14.22
C GLN A 247 15.91 19.06 14.87
N VAL A 248 16.09 19.08 16.19
CA VAL A 248 16.49 20.28 16.95
C VAL A 248 17.95 20.63 16.69
N GLY A 249 18.19 21.50 15.71
CA GLY A 249 19.55 21.77 15.24
C GLY A 249 20.20 20.51 14.67
N GLN A 250 21.49 20.59 14.34
CA GLN A 250 22.20 19.46 13.74
C GLN A 250 22.79 18.55 14.81
N ARG A 251 22.05 17.52 15.24
CA ARG A 251 22.46 16.61 16.33
C ARG A 251 22.74 15.19 15.85
N ILE A 252 22.16 14.72 14.74
CA ILE A 252 22.33 13.34 14.29
C ILE A 252 23.55 13.21 13.38
N GLY A 253 24.51 12.38 13.79
CA GLY A 253 25.77 12.15 13.07
C GLY A 253 25.68 11.07 12.00
N SER A 254 24.87 10.03 12.24
CA SER A 254 24.55 8.97 11.29
C SER A 254 23.24 8.28 11.66
N TYR A 255 22.50 7.79 10.67
CA TYR A 255 21.20 7.15 10.86
C TYR A 255 20.89 6.14 9.76
N LYS A 256 19.86 5.35 9.98
CA LYS A 256 19.24 4.49 8.96
C LYS A 256 17.74 4.69 8.99
N ILE A 257 17.11 4.57 7.81
CA ILE A 257 15.68 4.36 7.70
C ILE A 257 15.47 2.86 7.47
N GLN A 258 14.65 2.25 8.31
CA GLN A 258 14.37 0.82 8.27
C GLN A 258 12.87 0.56 8.15
N TYR A 259 12.49 -0.61 7.64
CA TYR A 259 11.10 -1.05 7.54
C TYR A 259 10.93 -2.48 8.04
N TRP A 260 9.74 -2.80 8.57
CA TRP A 260 9.40 -4.13 9.05
C TRP A 260 8.68 -4.93 7.96
N ASN A 261 9.30 -6.02 7.49
CA ASN A 261 8.75 -6.86 6.41
C ASN A 261 7.76 -7.93 6.89
N GLY A 262 7.47 -7.98 8.20
CA GLY A 262 6.67 -9.04 8.84
C GLY A 262 7.49 -10.00 9.72
N ALA A 263 8.80 -10.09 9.50
CA ALA A 263 9.70 -10.97 10.24
C ALA A 263 10.92 -10.26 10.85
N GLU A 264 11.48 -9.26 10.15
CA GLU A 264 12.68 -8.54 10.58
C GLU A 264 12.70 -7.06 10.12
N TRP A 265 13.60 -6.27 10.70
CA TRP A 265 13.88 -4.90 10.28
C TRP A 265 14.95 -4.89 9.18
N LEU A 266 14.60 -4.35 8.01
CA LEU A 266 15.50 -4.20 6.87
C LEU A 266 15.85 -2.74 6.63
N ASP A 267 17.06 -2.48 6.16
CA ASP A 267 17.55 -1.13 5.84
C ASP A 267 16.99 -0.67 4.48
N ALA A 268 16.22 0.41 4.47
CA ALA A 268 15.77 1.08 3.24
C ALA A 268 16.76 2.17 2.79
N TYR A 269 17.38 2.86 3.76
CA TYR A 269 18.31 3.96 3.51
C TYR A 269 19.37 4.05 4.62
N THR A 270 20.60 4.38 4.26
CA THR A 270 21.68 4.69 5.21
C THR A 270 22.14 6.12 5.01
N GLY A 271 22.01 6.94 6.05
CA GLY A 271 22.35 8.35 6.03
C GLY A 271 23.54 8.70 6.93
N GLY A 272 24.31 9.69 6.49
CA GLY A 272 25.40 10.29 7.27
C GLY A 272 24.89 11.35 8.23
N THR A 273 25.63 12.46 8.34
CA THR A 273 25.24 13.57 9.20
C THR A 273 24.00 14.27 8.64
N ALA A 274 22.89 14.14 9.35
CA ALA A 274 21.60 14.66 8.91
C ALA A 274 21.56 16.20 9.02
N ALA A 275 20.92 16.86 8.06
CA ALA A 275 20.58 18.28 8.11
C ALA A 275 19.44 18.55 9.11
N THR A 276 19.20 19.81 9.47
CA THR A 276 18.11 20.18 10.40
C THR A 276 16.76 19.65 9.92
N ARG A 277 16.45 19.78 8.63
CA ARG A 277 15.40 19.02 7.94
C ARG A 277 16.08 18.07 6.96
N GLU A 278 15.91 16.79 7.18
CA GLU A 278 16.58 15.73 6.42
C GLU A 278 15.57 15.00 5.52
N SER A 279 16.02 14.60 4.32
CA SER A 279 15.17 13.93 3.33
C SER A 279 15.88 12.68 2.80
N ALA A 280 15.36 11.52 3.15
CA ALA A 280 15.86 10.21 2.73
C ALA A 280 14.94 9.64 1.65
N VAL A 281 15.42 9.59 0.41
CA VAL A 281 14.73 8.98 -0.74
C VAL A 281 15.42 7.67 -1.11
N PHE A 282 14.63 6.61 -1.32
CA PHE A 282 15.11 5.25 -1.59
C PHE A 282 14.14 4.50 -2.52
N SER A 283 14.54 3.33 -3.03
CA SER A 283 13.65 2.48 -3.82
C SER A 283 12.43 2.05 -3.01
N PRO A 284 11.22 1.92 -3.61
CA PRO A 284 10.01 1.59 -2.85
C PRO A 284 10.17 0.32 -2.04
N VAL A 285 9.80 0.39 -0.76
CA VAL A 285 9.75 -0.74 0.15
C VAL A 285 8.35 -0.86 0.73
N THR A 286 7.95 -2.08 1.08
CA THR A 286 6.65 -2.36 1.70
C THR A 286 6.88 -2.92 3.09
N GLY A 287 6.24 -2.30 4.09
CA GLY A 287 6.30 -2.78 5.47
C GLY A 287 5.14 -2.27 6.31
N SER A 288 4.87 -2.92 7.44
CA SER A 288 3.85 -2.49 8.39
C SER A 288 4.35 -1.46 9.40
N LYS A 289 5.68 -1.29 9.49
CA LYS A 289 6.33 -0.32 10.38
C LYS A 289 7.53 0.31 9.70
N VAL A 290 7.88 1.51 10.13
CA VAL A 290 9.06 2.27 9.69
C VAL A 290 9.81 2.78 10.91
N ARG A 291 11.14 2.81 10.82
CA ARG A 291 12.03 3.17 11.94
C ARG A 291 13.10 4.16 11.48
N LEU A 292 13.25 5.24 12.25
CA LEU A 292 14.49 6.03 12.28
C LEU A 292 15.44 5.41 13.31
N ASN A 293 16.53 4.81 12.83
CA ASN A 293 17.57 4.24 13.66
C ASN A 293 18.78 5.17 13.71
N ILE A 294 18.90 5.94 14.80
CA ILE A 294 20.00 6.87 15.03
C ILE A 294 21.20 6.08 15.55
N THR A 295 22.25 6.00 14.74
CA THR A 295 23.44 5.19 15.02
C THR A 295 24.61 6.01 15.58
N SER A 296 24.58 7.34 15.42
CA SER A 296 25.48 8.24 16.13
C SER A 296 24.91 9.65 16.28
N VAL A 297 25.39 10.37 17.29
CA VAL A 297 24.96 11.73 17.66
C VAL A 297 26.20 12.64 17.73
N LEU A 298 26.06 13.87 17.26
CA LEU A 298 27.06 14.92 17.30
C LEU A 298 27.11 15.54 18.70
N GLY A 299 28.24 15.39 19.39
CA GLY A 299 28.47 15.99 20.71
C GLY A 299 27.71 15.28 21.83
N THR A 300 27.29 16.03 22.84
CA THR A 300 26.70 15.52 24.10
C THR A 300 25.20 15.83 24.23
N THR A 301 24.60 16.54 23.27
CA THR A 301 23.18 16.90 23.32
C THR A 301 22.39 15.82 22.59
N GLY A 302 21.51 15.13 23.31
CA GLY A 302 20.76 13.98 22.78
C GLY A 302 19.89 14.33 21.57
N PRO A 303 19.57 13.35 20.70
CA PRO A 303 18.70 13.55 19.55
C PRO A 303 17.31 14.00 19.97
N SER A 304 16.70 14.80 19.12
CA SER A 304 15.35 15.32 19.31
C SER A 304 14.73 15.66 17.97
N ILE A 305 13.52 15.15 17.74
CA ILE A 305 12.79 15.20 16.47
C ILE A 305 11.46 15.90 16.71
N TYR A 306 11.22 16.99 15.99
CA TYR A 306 9.95 17.70 15.91
C TYR A 306 8.94 16.91 15.07
N GLU A 307 9.35 16.45 13.89
CA GLU A 307 8.46 15.71 12.99
C GLU A 307 9.20 14.59 12.25
N PHE A 308 8.47 13.50 11.99
CA PHE A 308 8.88 12.32 11.26
C PHE A 308 7.78 11.94 10.26
N GLU A 309 8.08 12.12 8.98
CA GLU A 309 7.14 12.08 7.88
C GLU A 309 7.51 10.96 6.88
N VAL A 310 6.52 10.26 6.36
CA VAL A 310 6.71 9.05 5.52
C VAL A 310 5.82 9.14 4.28
N TYR A 311 6.41 9.01 3.10
CA TYR A 311 5.76 9.24 1.83
C TYR A 311 6.03 8.13 0.81
N ASN A 312 5.09 7.92 -0.11
CA ASN A 312 5.35 7.16 -1.33
C ASN A 312 5.43 8.12 -2.53
N ILE A 313 6.65 8.47 -2.92
CA ILE A 313 6.89 9.36 -4.07
C ILE A 313 7.09 8.58 -5.39
N ASP A 314 7.05 7.24 -5.33
CA ASP A 314 7.23 6.34 -6.47
C ASP A 314 5.94 5.65 -6.91
N ALA A 315 4.83 5.81 -6.17
CA ALA A 315 3.51 5.47 -6.67
C ALA A 315 3.28 6.27 -7.97
N ASN A 316 3.28 5.55 -9.10
CA ASN A 316 3.10 6.10 -10.44
C ASN A 316 4.33 6.77 -11.10
N LYS A 317 5.54 6.19 -10.98
CA LYS A 317 6.67 6.58 -11.85
C LYS A 317 6.23 6.56 -13.33
N GLY A 318 6.03 7.74 -13.92
CA GLY A 318 5.57 7.95 -15.29
C GLY A 318 4.28 8.76 -15.45
N LEU A 319 3.43 8.86 -14.42
CA LEU A 319 2.21 9.68 -14.49
C LEU A 319 2.48 11.15 -14.17
N SER A 320 1.83 12.04 -14.93
CA SER A 320 1.80 13.47 -14.62
C SER A 320 1.10 13.72 -13.27
N ARG A 321 1.38 14.88 -12.65
CA ARG A 321 0.68 15.29 -11.42
C ARG A 321 -0.84 15.39 -11.64
N ALA A 322 -1.29 15.94 -12.76
CA ALA A 322 -2.70 15.96 -13.11
C ALA A 322 -3.29 14.55 -13.24
N SER A 323 -2.60 13.61 -13.89
CA SER A 323 -3.08 12.23 -14.03
C SER A 323 -3.29 11.58 -12.67
N ARG A 324 -2.36 11.75 -11.72
CA ARG A 324 -2.51 11.23 -10.35
C ARG A 324 -3.72 11.85 -9.65
N VAL A 325 -3.86 13.18 -9.70
CA VAL A 325 -5.00 13.87 -9.10
C VAL A 325 -6.34 13.45 -9.73
N LEU A 326 -6.39 13.30 -11.06
CA LEU A 326 -7.62 12.90 -11.77
C LEU A 326 -7.97 11.42 -11.57
N ILE A 327 -6.99 10.54 -11.34
CA ILE A 327 -7.25 9.14 -10.96
C ILE A 327 -7.86 9.07 -9.56
N ASP A 328 -7.36 9.88 -8.62
CA ASP A 328 -7.87 9.97 -7.24
C ASP A 328 -9.23 10.68 -7.16
N LYS A 329 -9.36 11.83 -7.83
CA LYS A 329 -10.54 12.72 -7.74
C LYS A 329 -11.59 12.46 -8.80
N GLY A 330 -11.29 11.64 -9.81
CA GLY A 330 -12.17 11.38 -10.95
C GLY A 330 -12.15 12.49 -12.01
N LEU A 331 -12.92 12.27 -13.08
CA LEU A 331 -13.11 13.23 -14.17
C LEU A 331 -13.74 14.50 -13.62
N GLN A 332 -13.15 15.66 -13.93
CA GLN A 332 -13.58 16.91 -13.32
C GLN A 332 -14.65 17.60 -14.17
N GLN A 333 -15.81 17.79 -13.56
CA GLN A 333 -16.94 18.55 -14.07
C GLN A 333 -17.36 19.52 -12.97
N GLN A 334 -17.03 20.79 -13.13
CA GLN A 334 -17.06 21.79 -12.06
C GLN A 334 -18.03 22.93 -12.40
N ALA A 335 -18.31 23.79 -11.43
CA ALA A 335 -19.02 25.05 -11.67
C ALA A 335 -18.54 26.16 -10.75
N TRP A 336 -18.46 27.38 -11.26
CA TRP A 336 -18.20 28.54 -10.43
C TRP A 336 -19.40 28.85 -9.52
N ILE A 337 -19.13 28.96 -8.23
CA ILE A 337 -20.16 29.21 -7.20
C ILE A 337 -19.65 30.30 -6.25
N ALA A 338 -20.56 31.15 -5.78
CA ALA A 338 -20.27 32.21 -4.82
C ALA A 338 -20.01 31.66 -3.40
N THR A 339 -19.35 32.47 -2.57
CA THR A 339 -19.15 32.16 -1.15
C THR A 339 -20.35 32.63 -0.32
N ASP A 340 -20.51 32.07 0.87
CA ASP A 340 -21.59 32.42 1.80
C ASP A 340 -21.42 33.81 2.42
N GLN A 341 -20.25 34.44 2.25
CA GLN A 341 -19.96 35.77 2.79
C GLN A 341 -20.32 36.92 1.84
N THR A 342 -20.51 36.66 0.54
CA THR A 342 -20.85 37.73 -0.43
C THR A 342 -22.35 38.03 -0.49
N GLY A 343 -23.19 37.19 0.13
CA GLY A 343 -24.66 37.31 0.06
C GLY A 343 -25.24 36.98 -1.32
N ARG A 344 -24.40 36.56 -2.28
CA ARG A 344 -24.82 36.10 -3.60
C ARG A 344 -25.37 34.68 -3.51
N TYR A 345 -26.17 34.32 -4.50
CA TYR A 345 -26.75 32.99 -4.59
C TYR A 345 -25.67 31.90 -4.76
N PHE A 346 -25.85 30.79 -4.05
CA PHE A 346 -25.18 29.53 -4.28
C PHE A 346 -26.21 28.39 -4.16
N PRO A 347 -26.02 27.25 -4.86
CA PRO A 347 -27.00 26.17 -4.88
C PRO A 347 -27.16 25.50 -3.52
N SER A 348 -28.35 24.95 -3.28
CA SER A 348 -28.60 24.11 -2.10
C SER A 348 -27.85 22.77 -2.22
N ALA A 349 -27.69 22.06 -1.09
CA ALA A 349 -27.06 20.73 -1.10
C ALA A 349 -27.82 19.71 -1.97
N SER A 350 -29.15 19.82 -2.06
CA SER A 350 -29.97 18.97 -2.92
C SER A 350 -29.73 19.27 -4.40
N ASP A 351 -29.66 20.54 -4.77
CA ASP A 351 -29.41 20.94 -6.16
C ASP A 351 -27.99 20.52 -6.58
N TRP A 352 -27.01 20.70 -5.69
CA TRP A 352 -25.63 20.28 -5.95
C TRP A 352 -25.52 18.76 -6.14
N THR A 353 -26.18 17.98 -5.29
CA THR A 353 -26.18 16.52 -5.41
C THR A 353 -26.88 16.07 -6.69
N GLY A 354 -27.97 16.75 -7.07
CA GLY A 354 -28.76 16.42 -8.24
C GLY A 354 -28.10 16.77 -9.59
N ILE A 355 -27.23 17.79 -9.64
CA ILE A 355 -26.53 18.14 -10.90
C ILE A 355 -25.33 17.22 -11.19
N HIS A 356 -24.89 16.42 -10.22
CA HIS A 356 -23.76 15.49 -10.38
C HIS A 356 -22.40 16.15 -10.75
N PHE A 357 -22.23 17.44 -10.52
CA PHE A 357 -20.92 18.09 -10.64
C PHE A 357 -19.98 17.63 -9.52
N THR A 358 -18.71 17.50 -9.88
CA THR A 358 -17.66 16.95 -9.02
C THR A 358 -17.18 17.94 -7.96
N ALA A 359 -17.00 19.21 -8.31
CA ALA A 359 -16.47 20.23 -7.40
C ALA A 359 -17.04 21.64 -7.68
N PRO A 360 -17.47 22.41 -6.66
CA PRO A 360 -17.65 23.85 -6.77
C PRO A 360 -16.29 24.52 -6.93
N THR A 361 -16.25 25.60 -7.70
CA THR A 361 -15.08 26.45 -7.86
C THR A 361 -15.38 27.83 -7.28
N TYR A 362 -14.71 28.19 -6.19
CA TYR A 362 -14.93 29.46 -5.51
C TYR A 362 -14.10 30.57 -6.16
N TYR A 363 -14.77 31.66 -6.54
CA TYR A 363 -14.17 32.75 -7.33
C TYR A 363 -14.15 34.11 -6.61
N GLU A 364 -14.66 34.17 -5.38
CA GLU A 364 -14.75 35.38 -4.54
C GLU A 364 -14.17 35.11 -3.15
N GLU A 365 -13.73 36.14 -2.43
CA GLU A 365 -13.30 36.00 -1.03
C GLU A 365 -14.42 35.43 -0.14
N PRO A 366 -14.12 34.60 0.88
CA PRO A 366 -12.80 34.11 1.30
C PRO A 366 -12.31 32.89 0.49
N MET A 367 -12.88 32.65 -0.69
CA MET A 367 -12.58 31.54 -1.60
C MET A 367 -12.85 30.15 -0.99
N TYR A 368 -13.82 30.09 -0.09
CA TYR A 368 -14.34 28.87 0.51
C TYR A 368 -15.76 29.15 1.01
N ASN A 369 -16.70 28.23 0.80
CA ASN A 369 -18.09 28.38 1.26
C ASN A 369 -18.34 27.42 2.42
N GLN A 370 -18.27 27.93 3.65
CA GLN A 370 -18.36 27.10 4.85
C GLN A 370 -19.77 26.50 4.99
N THR A 371 -20.81 27.27 4.67
CA THR A 371 -22.20 26.81 4.71
C THR A 371 -22.43 25.62 3.78
N PHE A 372 -21.88 25.67 2.56
CA PHE A 372 -21.95 24.57 1.60
C PHE A 372 -21.24 23.32 2.12
N HIS A 373 -20.00 23.45 2.62
CA HIS A 373 -19.24 22.31 3.12
C HIS A 373 -19.76 21.74 4.45
N ASN A 374 -20.44 22.54 5.28
CA ASN A 374 -21.16 22.02 6.44
C ASN A 374 -22.30 21.08 6.02
N ALA A 375 -22.95 21.34 4.89
CA ALA A 375 -24.00 20.47 4.35
C ALA A 375 -23.43 19.27 3.55
N LEU A 376 -22.27 19.44 2.92
CA LEU A 376 -21.60 18.43 2.08
C LEU A 376 -20.10 18.32 2.44
N PRO A 377 -19.74 17.72 3.60
CA PRO A 377 -18.38 17.76 4.14
C PRO A 377 -17.34 17.04 3.28
N ASN A 378 -17.77 16.06 2.48
CA ASN A 378 -16.89 15.29 1.60
C ASN A 378 -16.81 15.86 0.17
N SER A 379 -17.45 17.00 -0.10
CA SER A 379 -17.40 17.60 -1.43
C SER A 379 -15.98 18.01 -1.77
N GLN A 380 -15.52 17.62 -2.96
CA GLN A 380 -14.33 18.21 -3.58
C GLN A 380 -14.53 19.71 -3.77
N TRP A 381 -13.47 20.49 -3.99
CA TRP A 381 -13.59 21.93 -4.28
C TRP A 381 -12.38 22.45 -5.06
N SER A 382 -12.53 23.62 -5.68
CA SER A 382 -11.50 24.28 -6.50
C SER A 382 -11.50 25.79 -6.28
N LEU A 383 -10.45 26.45 -6.75
CA LEU A 383 -10.28 27.90 -6.69
C LEU A 383 -10.20 28.54 -8.08
N ALA A 384 -10.92 29.64 -8.26
CA ALA A 384 -10.79 30.55 -9.39
C ALA A 384 -10.18 31.87 -8.95
N LYS A 385 -9.20 32.39 -9.68
CA LYS A 385 -8.48 33.64 -9.35
C LYS A 385 -7.70 33.55 -8.02
N ALA A 386 -7.08 32.40 -7.77
CA ALA A 386 -6.26 32.16 -6.59
C ALA A 386 -5.03 33.09 -6.51
N PRO A 387 -4.54 33.39 -5.31
CA PRO A 387 -5.12 33.04 -4.00
C PRO A 387 -6.06 34.12 -3.42
N PHE A 388 -6.27 35.24 -4.14
CA PHE A 388 -6.90 36.45 -3.59
C PHE A 388 -8.16 36.90 -4.34
N ALA A 389 -8.81 36.01 -5.10
CA ALA A 389 -9.97 36.31 -5.94
C ALA A 389 -9.77 37.51 -6.90
N GLN A 390 -8.54 37.71 -7.37
CA GLN A 390 -8.12 38.86 -8.18
C GLN A 390 -7.39 38.43 -9.46
N HIS A 391 -7.31 39.35 -10.44
CA HIS A 391 -6.43 39.16 -11.60
C HIS A 391 -4.96 39.07 -11.15
N LEU A 392 -4.13 38.38 -11.94
CA LEU A 392 -2.73 38.18 -11.62
C LEU A 392 -1.98 39.52 -11.60
N SER A 393 -1.40 39.87 -10.46
CA SER A 393 -0.70 41.14 -10.26
C SER A 393 0.77 40.98 -9.90
N SER A 394 1.11 39.98 -9.07
CA SER A 394 2.47 39.70 -8.61
C SER A 394 2.66 38.23 -8.25
N GLY A 395 3.92 37.80 -8.13
CA GLY A 395 4.28 36.46 -7.68
C GLY A 395 4.16 36.31 -6.15
N PRO A 396 4.41 35.11 -5.62
CA PRO A 396 4.42 34.90 -4.17
C PRO A 396 5.49 35.76 -3.49
N THR A 397 5.13 36.38 -2.37
CA THR A 397 6.02 37.24 -1.58
C THR A 397 6.70 36.50 -0.43
N SER A 398 6.25 35.29 -0.11
CA SER A 398 6.81 34.38 0.88
C SER A 398 6.72 32.93 0.40
N ASN A 399 7.44 32.02 1.08
CA ASN A 399 7.36 30.57 0.83
C ASN A 399 6.34 29.87 1.75
N ASP A 400 5.45 30.66 2.33
CA ASP A 400 4.49 30.30 3.37
C ASP A 400 3.16 29.84 2.76
N HIS A 401 2.34 29.11 3.52
CA HIS A 401 1.03 28.69 3.04
C HIS A 401 0.08 29.88 2.84
N PHE A 402 -0.43 30.02 1.62
CA PHE A 402 -1.33 31.12 1.23
C PHE A 402 -2.83 30.79 1.31
N LEU A 403 -3.19 29.52 1.52
CA LEU A 403 -4.58 29.14 1.82
C LEU A 403 -4.93 29.61 3.23
N ASN A 404 -6.19 29.95 3.50
CA ASN A 404 -6.66 30.28 4.85
C ASN A 404 -6.87 29.02 5.71
N GLU A 405 -7.20 29.19 7.00
CA GLU A 405 -7.35 28.06 7.94
C GLU A 405 -8.42 27.05 7.53
N GLN A 406 -9.60 27.51 7.08
CA GLN A 406 -10.70 26.65 6.66
C GLN A 406 -10.34 25.84 5.40
N GLN A 407 -9.67 26.49 4.46
CA GLN A 407 -9.17 25.88 3.23
C GLN A 407 -8.13 24.79 3.54
N ARG A 408 -7.17 25.06 4.43
CA ARG A 408 -6.16 24.08 4.84
C ARG A 408 -6.77 22.90 5.59
N ALA A 409 -7.78 23.14 6.42
CA ALA A 409 -8.51 22.06 7.10
C ALA A 409 -9.22 21.10 6.14
N ASN A 410 -9.50 21.51 4.90
CA ASN A 410 -10.22 20.72 3.89
C ASN A 410 -9.39 20.44 2.63
N LEU A 411 -8.06 20.50 2.78
CA LEU A 411 -7.10 20.44 1.68
C LEU A 411 -7.10 19.11 0.92
N SER A 412 -7.42 18.00 1.59
CA SER A 412 -7.53 16.68 0.97
C SER A 412 -8.57 16.62 -0.15
N ASN A 413 -9.56 17.51 -0.12
CA ASN A 413 -10.65 17.61 -1.09
C ASN A 413 -10.42 18.70 -2.15
N LEU A 414 -9.34 19.47 -2.05
CA LEU A 414 -9.00 20.50 -3.03
C LEU A 414 -8.46 19.85 -4.31
N VAL A 415 -9.07 20.17 -5.46
CA VAL A 415 -8.74 19.59 -6.76
C VAL A 415 -7.79 20.48 -7.55
N SER A 416 -8.17 21.74 -7.74
CA SER A 416 -7.40 22.66 -8.60
C SER A 416 -7.44 24.12 -8.15
N MET A 417 -6.37 24.84 -8.52
CA MET A 417 -6.25 26.28 -8.34
C MET A 417 -5.95 26.96 -9.69
N GLN A 418 -6.86 27.83 -10.13
CA GLN A 418 -6.63 28.73 -11.25
C GLN A 418 -5.99 30.03 -10.74
N PHE A 419 -4.76 30.30 -11.14
CA PHE A 419 -4.08 31.57 -10.89
C PHE A 419 -4.27 32.49 -12.08
N GLY A 420 -4.73 33.72 -11.83
CA GLY A 420 -5.02 34.68 -12.90
C GLY A 420 -6.24 34.32 -13.74
N ASP A 421 -6.63 35.27 -14.60
CA ASP A 421 -7.75 35.17 -15.51
C ASP A 421 -7.53 36.13 -16.68
N GLU A 422 -7.34 35.55 -17.87
CA GLU A 422 -7.23 36.28 -19.14
C GLU A 422 -6.08 37.31 -19.19
N GLU A 423 -4.91 36.98 -18.63
CA GLU A 423 -3.72 37.82 -18.80
C GLU A 423 -3.12 37.74 -20.21
N LYS A 424 -2.82 38.91 -20.81
CA LYS A 424 -2.09 38.98 -22.08
C LYS A 424 -0.73 38.30 -21.95
N PHE A 425 -0.38 37.46 -22.92
CA PHE A 425 0.90 36.74 -22.90
C PHE A 425 2.10 37.69 -22.79
N SER A 426 2.94 37.44 -21.80
CA SER A 426 4.25 38.08 -21.62
C SER A 426 5.16 37.19 -20.80
N LYS A 427 6.48 37.42 -20.88
CA LYS A 427 7.45 36.68 -20.05
C LYS A 427 7.24 36.91 -18.56
N ASP A 428 6.78 38.11 -18.18
CA ASP A 428 6.53 38.49 -16.78
C ASP A 428 5.32 37.74 -16.21
N VAL A 429 4.25 37.60 -17.00
CA VAL A 429 3.08 36.78 -16.63
C VAL A 429 3.50 35.32 -16.44
N VAL A 430 4.25 34.75 -17.39
CA VAL A 430 4.74 33.36 -17.29
C VAL A 430 5.65 33.17 -16.07
N SER A 431 6.55 34.13 -15.79
CA SER A 431 7.42 34.09 -14.60
C SER A 431 6.63 34.19 -13.30
N THR A 432 5.57 35.00 -13.29
CA THR A 432 4.68 35.17 -12.14
C THR A 432 3.89 33.89 -11.85
N LEU A 433 3.30 33.30 -12.89
CA LEU A 433 2.60 32.01 -12.80
C LEU A 433 3.57 30.91 -12.34
N LYS A 434 4.79 30.87 -12.88
CA LYS A 434 5.82 29.93 -12.44
C LYS A 434 6.07 30.01 -10.94
N GLY A 435 6.22 31.21 -10.38
CA GLY A 435 6.43 31.39 -8.94
C GLY A 435 5.30 30.79 -8.11
N TRP A 436 4.05 31.07 -8.49
CA TRP A 436 2.87 30.49 -7.83
C TRP A 436 2.78 28.98 -7.99
N TYR A 437 3.15 28.45 -9.16
CA TYR A 437 3.13 27.02 -9.43
C TYR A 437 4.22 26.28 -8.67
N ASP A 438 5.45 26.78 -8.66
CA ASP A 438 6.54 26.20 -7.86
C ASP A 438 6.16 26.16 -6.37
N LEU A 439 5.59 27.25 -5.85
CA LEU A 439 5.12 27.31 -4.47
C LEU A 439 3.98 26.32 -4.23
N SER A 440 3.00 26.25 -5.13
CA SER A 440 1.86 25.32 -5.01
C SER A 440 2.27 23.86 -5.24
N HIS A 441 3.30 23.58 -6.02
CA HIS A 441 3.85 22.24 -6.21
C HIS A 441 4.56 21.76 -4.95
N THR A 442 5.25 22.68 -4.28
CA THR A 442 5.96 22.44 -3.03
C THR A 442 4.99 22.26 -1.88
N LEU A 443 4.09 23.23 -1.71
CA LEU A 443 3.14 23.22 -0.62
C LEU A 443 2.04 22.23 -0.86
N TYR A 444 1.46 22.20 -2.07
CA TYR A 444 0.25 21.44 -2.42
C TYR A 444 0.42 20.37 -3.52
N PRO A 445 1.25 19.33 -3.31
CA PRO A 445 1.57 18.33 -4.33
C PRO A 445 0.40 17.52 -4.90
N SER A 446 -0.74 17.45 -4.21
CA SER A 446 -1.96 16.76 -4.67
C SER A 446 -3.03 17.70 -5.27
N VAL A 447 -2.69 18.96 -5.55
CA VAL A 447 -3.61 19.95 -6.12
C VAL A 447 -3.10 20.45 -7.46
N MET A 448 -3.92 20.38 -8.52
CA MET A 448 -3.55 20.87 -9.85
C MET A 448 -3.50 22.40 -9.90
N VAL A 449 -2.59 22.97 -10.68
CA VAL A 449 -2.54 24.41 -10.94
C VAL A 449 -2.65 24.71 -12.43
N HIS A 450 -3.34 25.81 -12.71
CA HIS A 450 -3.53 26.31 -14.06
C HIS A 450 -3.79 27.82 -14.08
N ASN A 451 -4.01 28.33 -15.28
CA ASN A 451 -4.41 29.70 -15.56
C ASN A 451 -5.49 29.64 -16.64
N ASN A 452 -6.51 30.47 -16.52
CA ASN A 452 -7.59 30.56 -17.51
C ASN A 452 -7.26 31.63 -18.55
N GLN A 453 -7.61 31.35 -19.81
CA GLN A 453 -7.41 32.24 -20.94
C GLN A 453 -8.65 32.28 -21.82
N TRP A 454 -9.00 33.46 -22.31
CA TRP A 454 -9.99 33.57 -23.37
C TRP A 454 -9.48 32.84 -24.63
N GLY A 455 -10.35 32.07 -25.28
CA GLY A 455 -9.98 31.23 -26.42
C GLY A 455 -9.40 31.98 -27.62
N GLY A 456 -9.61 33.29 -27.75
CA GLY A 456 -8.96 34.12 -28.79
C GLY A 456 -7.60 34.72 -28.40
N GLN A 457 -7.17 34.57 -27.14
CA GLN A 457 -6.11 35.37 -26.56
C GLN A 457 -4.70 34.82 -26.80
N TRP A 458 -4.47 33.55 -26.49
CA TRP A 458 -3.18 32.89 -26.67
C TRP A 458 -3.13 32.04 -27.93
N THR A 459 -1.99 32.08 -28.61
CA THR A 459 -1.66 31.21 -29.75
C THR A 459 -1.12 29.86 -29.24
N ALA A 460 -1.04 28.85 -30.10
CA ALA A 460 -0.43 27.56 -29.74
C ALA A 460 1.02 27.72 -29.23
N ASP A 461 1.81 28.63 -29.82
CA ASP A 461 3.20 28.87 -29.41
C ASP A 461 3.31 29.59 -28.06
N HIS A 462 2.33 30.43 -27.72
CA HIS A 462 2.23 30.99 -26.37
C HIS A 462 1.97 29.89 -25.34
N TYR A 463 1.02 28.97 -25.62
CA TYR A 463 0.78 27.81 -24.75
C TYR A 463 2.04 26.94 -24.59
N ARG A 464 2.75 26.61 -25.67
CA ARG A 464 4.04 25.87 -25.59
C ARG A 464 5.06 26.56 -24.71
N SER A 465 5.21 27.87 -24.87
CA SER A 465 6.15 28.67 -24.08
C SER A 465 5.78 28.66 -22.59
N TYR A 466 4.49 28.80 -22.30
CA TYR A 466 3.94 28.75 -20.96
C TYR A 466 4.12 27.36 -20.30
N VAL A 467 3.77 26.28 -20.99
CA VAL A 467 3.93 24.90 -20.48
C VAL A 467 5.37 24.62 -20.08
N ARG A 468 6.32 24.92 -20.97
CA ARG A 468 7.75 24.63 -20.77
C ARG A 468 8.38 25.46 -19.65
N ALA A 469 7.92 26.70 -19.47
CA ALA A 469 8.51 27.63 -18.51
C ALA A 469 7.84 27.61 -17.13
N ALA A 470 6.51 27.65 -17.09
CA ALA A 470 5.75 27.71 -15.85
C ALA A 470 5.39 26.33 -15.28
N LYS A 471 5.33 25.29 -16.12
CA LYS A 471 4.96 23.92 -15.73
C LYS A 471 3.58 23.78 -15.05
N PRO A 472 2.48 24.23 -15.69
CA PRO A 472 1.12 23.95 -15.20
C PRO A 472 0.78 22.46 -15.26
N ASP A 473 -0.25 21.99 -14.55
CA ASP A 473 -0.72 20.60 -14.67
C ASP A 473 -1.87 20.44 -15.64
N ILE A 474 -2.60 21.53 -15.87
CA ILE A 474 -3.71 21.55 -16.81
C ILE A 474 -3.71 22.85 -17.62
N LEU A 475 -4.01 22.73 -18.91
CA LEU A 475 -4.32 23.88 -19.76
C LEU A 475 -5.83 24.07 -19.86
N THR A 476 -6.29 25.29 -19.58
CA THR A 476 -7.71 25.64 -19.59
C THR A 476 -7.94 26.93 -20.35
N TYR A 477 -9.10 27.03 -21.00
CA TYR A 477 -9.53 28.25 -21.67
C TYR A 477 -11.05 28.35 -21.65
N ASP A 478 -11.58 29.56 -21.78
CA ASP A 478 -13.02 29.79 -21.93
C ASP A 478 -13.38 30.27 -23.35
N SER A 479 -14.49 29.75 -23.85
CA SER A 479 -15.13 30.16 -25.10
C SER A 479 -16.58 29.70 -25.09
N TYR A 480 -17.49 30.64 -25.35
CA TYR A 480 -18.92 30.36 -25.40
C TYR A 480 -19.36 30.36 -26.86
N TYR A 481 -19.81 29.20 -27.34
CA TYR A 481 -20.01 28.97 -28.76
C TYR A 481 -21.44 29.31 -29.22
N PHE A 482 -22.37 29.58 -28.31
CA PHE A 482 -23.79 29.70 -28.66
C PHE A 482 -24.42 31.00 -28.15
N SER A 483 -24.52 31.96 -29.07
CA SER A 483 -25.10 33.29 -28.80
C SER A 483 -26.42 33.56 -29.53
N LYS A 484 -26.73 32.77 -30.56
CA LYS A 484 -27.92 32.97 -31.40
C LYS A 484 -28.30 31.70 -32.17
N PRO A 485 -29.58 31.57 -32.59
CA PRO A 485 -30.00 30.49 -33.46
C PRO A 485 -29.22 30.47 -34.78
N GLY A 486 -28.89 29.27 -35.25
CA GLY A 486 -28.28 29.01 -36.55
C GLY A 486 -26.85 29.51 -36.72
N GLN A 487 -26.12 29.73 -35.61
CA GLN A 487 -24.75 30.26 -35.63
C GLN A 487 -23.78 29.40 -36.46
N TYR A 488 -23.95 28.08 -36.44
CA TYR A 488 -23.10 27.12 -37.15
C TYR A 488 -23.88 26.40 -38.25
N VAL A 489 -23.44 26.61 -39.49
CA VAL A 489 -24.06 26.02 -40.67
C VAL A 489 -23.87 24.49 -40.63
N GLY A 490 -24.95 23.75 -40.89
CA GLY A 490 -24.90 22.29 -40.88
C GLY A 490 -24.74 21.64 -39.51
N GLY A 491 -24.80 22.44 -38.43
CA GLY A 491 -24.42 21.99 -37.09
C GLY A 491 -22.92 21.75 -36.93
N SER A 492 -22.06 22.25 -37.83
CA SER A 492 -20.62 22.01 -37.77
C SER A 492 -19.91 22.98 -36.83
N LEU A 493 -19.41 22.48 -35.69
CA LEU A 493 -18.73 23.27 -34.67
C LEU A 493 -17.23 23.40 -34.92
N LYS A 494 -16.85 23.77 -36.14
CA LYS A 494 -15.44 23.97 -36.52
C LYS A 494 -14.63 24.80 -35.50
N PRO A 495 -15.12 25.95 -34.98
CA PRO A 495 -14.36 26.75 -34.00
C PRO A 495 -14.14 26.07 -32.65
N LEU A 496 -15.04 25.17 -32.22
CA LEU A 496 -14.84 24.37 -31.01
C LEU A 496 -13.69 23.40 -31.19
N TYR A 497 -13.71 22.64 -32.30
CA TYR A 497 -12.70 21.64 -32.59
C TYR A 497 -11.30 22.26 -32.76
N ASP A 498 -11.18 23.38 -33.47
CA ASP A 498 -9.91 24.10 -33.61
C ASP A 498 -9.44 24.74 -32.30
N GLY A 499 -10.37 25.26 -31.48
CA GLY A 499 -10.06 25.80 -30.16
C GLY A 499 -9.50 24.74 -29.21
N LEU A 500 -10.16 23.58 -29.14
CA LEU A 500 -9.72 22.42 -28.36
C LEU A 500 -8.35 21.93 -28.82
N ASN A 501 -8.12 21.75 -30.12
CA ASN A 501 -6.85 21.25 -30.62
C ASN A 501 -5.68 22.21 -30.39
N LYS A 502 -5.94 23.52 -30.40
CA LYS A 502 -4.94 24.55 -30.06
C LYS A 502 -4.37 24.38 -28.65
N VAL A 503 -5.16 23.83 -27.72
CA VAL A 503 -4.75 23.57 -26.34
C VAL A 503 -4.28 22.13 -26.14
N ARG A 504 -4.98 21.16 -26.74
CA ARG A 504 -4.63 19.72 -26.70
C ARG A 504 -3.20 19.47 -27.18
N ILE A 505 -2.81 20.03 -28.32
CA ILE A 505 -1.49 19.73 -28.92
C ILE A 505 -0.34 20.14 -27.98
N PRO A 506 -0.26 21.41 -27.50
CA PRO A 506 0.75 21.78 -26.51
C PRO A 506 0.68 21.00 -25.19
N ALA A 507 -0.52 20.61 -24.74
CA ALA A 507 -0.68 19.80 -23.55
C ALA A 507 -0.08 18.39 -23.71
N LEU A 508 -0.32 17.74 -24.86
CA LEU A 508 0.23 16.43 -25.18
C LEU A 508 1.74 16.47 -25.46
N GLU A 509 2.26 17.55 -26.05
CA GLU A 509 3.70 17.77 -26.20
C GLU A 509 4.44 17.79 -24.85
N GLY A 510 3.78 18.24 -23.78
CA GLY A 510 4.30 18.19 -22.42
C GLY A 510 5.37 19.23 -22.10
N TYR A 511 6.00 19.10 -20.93
CA TYR A 511 6.99 20.05 -20.39
C TYR A 511 8.29 20.12 -21.20
N ASP A 512 8.69 19.01 -21.82
CA ASP A 512 9.90 18.90 -22.63
C ASP A 512 9.64 19.06 -24.13
N GLY A 513 8.36 19.04 -24.54
CA GLY A 513 7.94 19.14 -25.93
C GLY A 513 8.11 17.85 -26.74
N THR A 514 8.45 16.72 -26.11
CA THR A 514 8.71 15.45 -26.79
C THR A 514 7.49 14.54 -26.85
N GLY A 515 6.44 14.85 -26.09
CA GLY A 515 5.29 13.97 -25.87
C GLY A 515 5.48 12.95 -24.73
N GLN A 516 6.65 12.93 -24.08
CA GLN A 516 6.92 12.00 -22.97
C GLN A 516 6.43 12.52 -21.61
N SER A 517 5.94 13.76 -21.54
CA SER A 517 5.47 14.40 -20.31
C SER A 517 4.11 15.10 -20.48
N PRO A 518 3.10 14.43 -21.04
CA PRO A 518 1.82 15.07 -21.35
C PRO A 518 1.12 15.57 -20.08
N ILE A 519 0.43 16.70 -20.20
CA ILE A 519 -0.38 17.30 -19.13
C ILE A 519 -1.86 17.30 -19.51
N ALA A 520 -2.74 17.52 -18.52
CA ALA A 520 -4.17 17.56 -18.77
C ALA A 520 -4.60 18.83 -19.52
N TYR A 521 -5.82 18.83 -20.06
CA TYR A 521 -6.46 20.01 -20.62
C TYR A 521 -7.97 19.95 -20.48
N GLY A 522 -8.61 21.09 -20.63
CA GLY A 522 -10.05 21.26 -20.47
C GLY A 522 -10.52 22.65 -20.92
N LEU A 523 -11.81 22.93 -20.74
CA LEU A 523 -12.39 24.24 -21.05
C LEU A 523 -13.57 24.62 -20.16
N TYR A 524 -13.92 25.89 -20.17
CA TYR A 524 -15.12 26.39 -19.49
C TYR A 524 -16.36 26.21 -20.36
N THR A 525 -17.42 25.68 -19.77
CA THR A 525 -18.73 25.53 -20.43
C THR A 525 -19.64 26.72 -20.12
N GLN A 526 -20.59 26.97 -21.01
CA GLN A 526 -21.48 28.13 -20.93
C GLN A 526 -22.49 27.98 -19.78
N GLY A 527 -22.49 28.91 -18.82
CA GLY A 527 -23.48 28.97 -17.73
C GLY A 527 -24.52 30.10 -17.85
N PHE A 528 -24.45 30.89 -18.91
CA PHE A 528 -25.33 32.05 -19.14
C PHE A 528 -25.81 32.16 -20.60
N LYS A 529 -26.88 32.92 -20.83
CA LYS A 529 -27.42 33.24 -22.15
C LYS A 529 -26.58 34.34 -22.80
N GLU A 530 -25.89 34.00 -23.89
CA GLU A 530 -25.15 34.96 -24.70
C GLU A 530 -26.06 35.57 -25.79
N GLY A 531 -25.67 36.71 -26.37
CA GLY A 531 -26.44 37.39 -27.43
C GLY A 531 -27.75 38.01 -26.91
N SER A 532 -27.73 39.34 -26.68
CA SER A 532 -28.81 40.11 -26.02
C SER A 532 -29.37 39.54 -24.70
N GLY A 533 -28.79 38.46 -24.15
CA GLY A 533 -29.29 37.75 -22.97
C GLY A 533 -30.49 36.83 -23.23
N THR A 534 -30.79 36.49 -24.48
CA THR A 534 -32.07 35.87 -24.85
C THR A 534 -31.99 34.43 -25.36
N TYR A 535 -30.83 33.97 -25.84
CA TYR A 535 -30.70 32.63 -26.40
C TYR A 535 -30.37 31.59 -25.33
N THR A 536 -31.22 30.58 -25.18
CA THR A 536 -30.93 29.38 -24.41
C THR A 536 -30.42 28.30 -25.36
N PRO A 537 -29.18 27.79 -25.17
CA PRO A 537 -28.67 26.67 -25.96
C PRO A 537 -29.57 25.44 -25.87
N SER A 538 -29.68 24.70 -26.97
CA SER A 538 -30.43 23.45 -27.01
C SER A 538 -29.71 22.31 -26.27
N GLU A 539 -30.39 21.21 -25.96
CA GLU A 539 -29.76 20.05 -25.29
C GLU A 539 -28.55 19.53 -26.08
N SER A 540 -28.69 19.43 -27.41
CA SER A 540 -27.60 18.99 -28.29
C SER A 540 -26.42 19.98 -28.33
N GLU A 541 -26.69 21.28 -28.17
CA GLU A 541 -25.65 22.32 -28.10
C GLU A 541 -24.94 22.32 -26.74
N ILE A 542 -25.63 21.96 -25.65
CA ILE A 542 -25.02 21.76 -24.33
C ILE A 542 -24.10 20.53 -24.36
N ASN A 543 -24.62 19.40 -24.84
CA ASN A 543 -23.91 18.12 -24.82
C ASN A 543 -22.61 18.17 -25.64
N ILE A 544 -22.64 18.79 -26.82
CA ILE A 544 -21.51 18.76 -27.75
C ILE A 544 -20.24 19.41 -27.21
N VAL A 545 -20.32 20.42 -26.33
CA VAL A 545 -19.13 21.10 -25.80
C VAL A 545 -18.33 20.15 -24.88
N SER A 546 -19.01 19.52 -23.92
CA SER A 546 -18.37 18.56 -23.01
C SER A 546 -17.97 17.28 -23.76
N SER A 547 -18.85 16.73 -24.59
CA SER A 547 -18.56 15.51 -25.35
C SER A 547 -17.42 15.68 -26.33
N ALA A 548 -17.29 16.83 -27.01
CA ALA A 548 -16.15 17.09 -27.88
C ALA A 548 -14.86 17.21 -27.05
N THR A 549 -14.91 17.85 -25.88
CA THR A 549 -13.78 17.90 -24.94
C THR A 549 -13.30 16.50 -24.59
N TRP A 550 -14.23 15.63 -24.21
CA TRP A 550 -13.96 14.23 -23.84
C TRP A 550 -13.46 13.38 -24.99
N THR A 551 -14.09 13.51 -26.17
CA THR A 551 -13.70 12.83 -27.42
C THR A 551 -12.30 13.26 -27.86
N MET A 552 -11.94 14.52 -27.58
CA MET A 552 -10.59 15.00 -27.84
C MET A 552 -9.62 14.74 -26.68
N GLY A 553 -10.06 14.13 -25.58
CA GLY A 553 -9.24 13.69 -24.44
C GLY A 553 -9.08 14.67 -23.28
N GLY A 554 -9.77 15.80 -23.31
CA GLY A 554 -9.83 16.69 -22.15
C GLY A 554 -10.50 16.00 -20.97
N LYS A 555 -10.03 16.32 -19.76
CA LYS A 555 -10.44 15.66 -18.51
C LYS A 555 -11.09 16.62 -17.50
N TRP A 556 -11.33 17.85 -17.93
CA TRP A 556 -11.80 18.93 -17.07
C TRP A 556 -12.77 19.83 -17.82
N THR A 557 -13.95 20.05 -17.26
CA THR A 557 -14.91 21.06 -17.69
C THR A 557 -15.36 21.88 -16.51
N ASN A 558 -15.66 23.16 -16.73
CA ASN A 558 -16.14 24.03 -15.66
C ASN A 558 -17.19 25.01 -16.15
N LEU A 559 -18.40 24.90 -15.62
CA LEU A 559 -19.51 25.77 -15.98
C LEU A 559 -19.28 27.18 -15.44
N PHE A 560 -19.34 28.16 -16.36
CA PHE A 560 -19.18 29.56 -16.03
C PHE A 560 -20.39 30.09 -15.26
N ARG A 561 -20.26 30.05 -13.94
CA ARG A 561 -21.15 30.57 -12.89
C ARG A 561 -22.53 29.91 -12.82
N TRP A 562 -22.82 29.38 -11.64
CA TRP A 562 -24.16 28.99 -11.23
C TRP A 562 -24.74 30.08 -10.32
N GLU A 563 -25.60 30.92 -10.89
CA GLU A 563 -26.12 32.11 -10.23
C GLU A 563 -27.57 32.46 -10.61
N ILE A 564 -28.13 33.43 -9.88
CA ILE A 564 -29.36 34.13 -10.23
C ILE A 564 -28.99 35.58 -10.54
N GLY A 565 -29.35 36.07 -11.73
CA GLY A 565 -28.97 37.41 -12.17
C GLY A 565 -29.83 38.50 -11.53
N GLU A 566 -29.19 39.55 -11.01
CA GLU A 566 -29.89 40.71 -10.41
C GLU A 566 -30.88 41.41 -11.38
N SER A 567 -30.60 41.33 -12.68
CA SER A 567 -31.33 42.03 -13.75
C SER A 567 -32.15 41.13 -14.69
N GLY A 568 -32.35 39.83 -14.37
CA GLY A 568 -33.27 38.95 -15.11
C GLY A 568 -32.80 37.50 -15.34
N ASP A 569 -33.50 36.80 -16.24
CA ASP A 569 -33.30 35.38 -16.60
C ASP A 569 -32.06 35.15 -17.48
N ILE A 570 -30.86 35.53 -17.00
CA ILE A 570 -29.61 35.46 -17.79
C ILE A 570 -28.81 34.17 -17.59
N PHE A 571 -28.89 33.53 -16.41
CA PHE A 571 -28.17 32.28 -16.14
C PHE A 571 -28.98 31.08 -16.62
N LEU A 572 -28.28 29.97 -16.89
CA LEU A 572 -28.91 28.80 -17.50
C LEU A 572 -29.56 27.88 -16.47
N LEU A 573 -28.96 27.70 -15.29
CA LEU A 573 -29.40 26.68 -14.34
C LEU A 573 -30.60 27.12 -13.49
N ASN A 574 -30.74 28.43 -13.21
CA ASN A 574 -31.89 28.99 -12.50
C ASN A 574 -32.59 30.08 -13.30
N ASP A 575 -33.91 30.18 -13.13
CA ASP A 575 -34.67 31.37 -13.48
C ASP A 575 -34.45 32.49 -12.45
N LYS A 576 -34.95 33.70 -12.75
CA LYS A 576 -34.86 34.88 -11.88
C LYS A 576 -35.50 34.72 -10.49
N ASN A 577 -36.36 33.72 -10.31
CA ASN A 577 -37.02 33.43 -9.03
C ASN A 577 -36.27 32.34 -8.25
N GLY A 578 -35.18 31.80 -8.80
CA GLY A 578 -34.40 30.73 -8.21
C GLY A 578 -34.91 29.32 -8.51
N ASN A 579 -35.91 29.15 -9.39
CA ASN A 579 -36.34 27.81 -9.79
C ASN A 579 -35.35 27.21 -10.79
N LEU A 580 -35.08 25.90 -10.69
CA LEU A 580 -34.28 25.18 -11.66
C LEU A 580 -34.96 25.19 -13.04
N THR A 581 -34.18 25.40 -14.10
CA THR A 581 -34.69 25.39 -15.48
C THR A 581 -34.52 23.99 -16.11
N PRO A 582 -35.14 23.70 -17.28
CA PRO A 582 -34.87 22.47 -18.01
C PRO A 582 -33.39 22.26 -18.39
N THR A 583 -32.59 23.34 -18.47
CA THR A 583 -31.15 23.24 -18.74
C THR A 583 -30.38 22.63 -17.56
N TYR A 584 -30.90 22.75 -16.33
CA TYR A 584 -30.35 22.04 -15.18
C TYR A 584 -30.40 20.53 -15.41
N ASP A 585 -31.56 19.98 -15.81
CA ASP A 585 -31.72 18.53 -16.03
C ASP A 585 -30.81 18.03 -17.15
N GLN A 586 -30.59 18.84 -18.19
CA GLN A 586 -29.69 18.54 -19.30
C GLN A 586 -28.22 18.46 -18.84
N TYR A 587 -27.76 19.43 -18.03
CA TYR A 587 -26.42 19.37 -17.44
C TYR A 587 -26.28 18.24 -16.43
N ALA A 588 -27.32 17.95 -15.65
CA ALA A 588 -27.33 16.83 -14.71
C ALA A 588 -27.14 15.49 -15.42
N GLU A 589 -27.88 15.26 -16.51
CA GLU A 589 -27.74 14.03 -17.30
C GLU A 589 -26.37 13.94 -18.00
N LEU A 590 -25.89 15.05 -18.57
CA LEU A 590 -24.55 15.10 -19.15
C LEU A 590 -23.45 14.81 -18.11
N ALA A 591 -23.58 15.38 -16.91
CA ALA A 591 -22.63 15.17 -15.82
C ALA A 591 -22.66 13.73 -15.32
N ARG A 592 -23.84 13.13 -15.17
CA ARG A 592 -24.03 11.73 -14.82
C ARG A 592 -23.31 10.81 -15.82
N GLN A 593 -23.52 11.03 -17.12
CA GLN A 593 -22.87 10.27 -18.18
C GLN A 593 -21.35 10.45 -18.17
N GLY A 594 -20.87 11.69 -18.02
CA GLY A 594 -19.44 11.99 -17.88
C GLY A 594 -18.80 11.28 -16.69
N ASN A 595 -19.47 11.26 -15.54
CA ASN A 595 -18.98 10.59 -14.32
C ASN A 595 -18.95 9.07 -14.47
N ASN A 596 -19.86 8.47 -15.22
CA ASN A 596 -19.86 7.04 -15.53
C ASN A 596 -18.70 6.64 -16.46
N LEU A 597 -18.36 7.49 -17.43
CA LEU A 597 -17.19 7.30 -18.30
C LEU A 597 -15.88 7.65 -17.60
N GLY A 598 -15.94 8.54 -16.61
CA GLY A 598 -14.81 9.16 -15.91
C GLY A 598 -13.74 8.18 -15.42
N PRO A 599 -14.07 7.10 -14.70
CA PRO A 599 -13.10 6.12 -14.22
C PRO A 599 -12.19 5.56 -15.32
N HIS A 600 -12.73 5.27 -16.50
CA HIS A 600 -11.92 4.84 -17.64
C HIS A 600 -11.18 6.03 -18.24
N MET A 601 -11.89 7.13 -18.49
CA MET A 601 -11.32 8.30 -19.16
C MET A 601 -10.08 8.86 -18.47
N VAL A 602 -10.05 8.99 -17.15
CA VAL A 602 -8.88 9.57 -16.44
C VAL A 602 -7.62 8.70 -16.52
N ARG A 603 -7.76 7.45 -16.97
CA ARG A 603 -6.66 6.49 -17.18
C ARG A 603 -6.18 6.42 -18.63
N LEU A 604 -6.72 7.26 -19.51
CA LEU A 604 -6.46 7.25 -20.94
C LEU A 604 -5.80 8.55 -21.41
N THR A 605 -4.74 8.43 -22.20
CA THR A 605 -4.13 9.53 -22.96
C THR A 605 -4.68 9.58 -24.38
N SER A 606 -4.90 10.78 -24.92
CA SER A 606 -5.36 10.94 -26.31
C SER A 606 -4.18 10.84 -27.27
N THR A 607 -4.31 9.98 -28.28
CA THR A 607 -3.28 9.73 -29.28
C THR A 607 -3.59 10.42 -30.60
N ASP A 608 -4.85 10.41 -31.03
CA ASP A 608 -5.28 11.01 -32.31
C ASP A 608 -6.74 11.49 -32.25
N VAL A 609 -7.11 12.40 -33.15
CA VAL A 609 -8.50 12.87 -33.35
C VAL A 609 -8.76 13.02 -34.84
N ARG A 610 -9.87 12.47 -35.32
CA ARG A 610 -10.26 12.48 -36.73
C ARG A 610 -11.69 12.99 -36.93
N PHE A 611 -11.91 13.57 -38.11
CA PHE A 611 -13.17 14.21 -38.49
C PHE A 611 -13.81 13.52 -39.69
N VAL A 612 -15.06 13.12 -39.56
CA VAL A 612 -15.91 12.68 -40.68
C VAL A 612 -16.88 13.81 -41.01
N PRO A 613 -16.82 14.40 -42.22
CA PRO A 613 -17.61 15.58 -42.54
C PRO A 613 -19.10 15.26 -42.69
N GLY A 614 -19.90 16.04 -41.98
CA GLY A 614 -21.34 16.16 -42.20
C GLY A 614 -21.67 16.91 -43.48
N GLN A 615 -22.94 17.25 -43.65
CA GLN A 615 -23.45 17.94 -44.83
C GLN A 615 -24.44 19.04 -44.48
N HIS A 616 -24.55 20.05 -45.35
CA HIS A 616 -25.56 21.08 -45.24
C HIS A 616 -26.04 21.56 -46.61
N LYS A 617 -27.11 22.37 -46.61
CA LYS A 617 -27.60 23.06 -47.81
C LYS A 617 -26.90 24.41 -47.97
N ALA A 618 -26.14 24.57 -49.05
CA ALA A 618 -25.64 25.85 -49.52
C ALA A 618 -26.57 26.37 -50.63
N GLY A 619 -27.62 27.10 -50.24
CA GLY A 619 -28.74 27.36 -51.15
C GLY A 619 -29.51 26.06 -51.45
N SER A 620 -29.62 25.66 -52.72
CA SER A 620 -30.31 24.43 -53.12
C SER A 620 -29.41 23.18 -53.17
N ILE A 621 -28.08 23.38 -53.21
CA ILE A 621 -27.11 22.28 -53.35
C ILE A 621 -26.71 21.72 -51.98
N THR A 622 -26.52 20.40 -51.91
CA THR A 622 -25.94 19.74 -50.73
C THR A 622 -24.43 19.76 -50.87
N VAL A 623 -23.74 20.25 -49.84
CA VAL A 623 -22.27 20.29 -49.76
C VAL A 623 -21.81 19.70 -48.43
N ASN A 624 -20.55 19.24 -48.37
CA ASN A 624 -19.96 18.78 -47.12
C ASN A 624 -19.66 19.97 -46.20
N ASN A 625 -19.74 19.73 -44.89
CA ASN A 625 -19.26 20.66 -43.87
C ASN A 625 -17.76 20.88 -44.02
N THR A 626 -17.29 22.07 -43.66
CA THR A 626 -15.87 22.42 -43.74
C THR A 626 -15.12 21.77 -42.58
N ALA A 627 -14.08 21.00 -42.89
CA ALA A 627 -13.25 20.35 -41.87
C ALA A 627 -12.51 21.39 -41.01
N PRO A 628 -12.23 21.09 -39.73
CA PRO A 628 -11.33 21.89 -38.89
C PRO A 628 -9.94 22.02 -39.50
N ASP A 629 -9.28 23.16 -39.27
CA ASP A 629 -7.96 23.41 -39.86
C ASP A 629 -6.87 22.54 -39.20
N THR A 630 -7.14 22.12 -37.96
CA THR A 630 -6.19 21.39 -37.11
C THR A 630 -6.55 19.93 -36.87
N VAL A 631 -7.67 19.44 -37.40
CA VAL A 631 -8.13 18.05 -37.25
C VAL A 631 -8.14 17.38 -38.62
N ALA A 632 -7.42 16.27 -38.76
CA ALA A 632 -7.36 15.54 -40.02
C ALA A 632 -8.69 14.83 -40.33
N LEU A 633 -9.01 14.71 -41.62
CA LEU A 633 -10.10 13.84 -42.06
C LEU A 633 -9.85 12.40 -41.65
N TRP A 634 -10.92 11.69 -41.29
CA TRP A 634 -10.86 10.27 -41.02
C TRP A 634 -10.53 9.47 -42.28
N ASN A 635 -9.66 8.47 -42.15
CA ASN A 635 -9.34 7.48 -43.17
C ASN A 635 -8.88 6.19 -42.49
N THR A 636 -8.74 5.11 -43.26
CA THR A 636 -8.40 3.77 -42.75
C THR A 636 -7.02 3.65 -42.13
N ALA A 637 -6.11 4.63 -42.30
CA ALA A 637 -4.81 4.60 -41.62
C ALA A 637 -4.90 5.05 -40.14
N ALA A 638 -6.04 5.61 -39.72
CA ALA A 638 -6.24 6.08 -38.36
C ALA A 638 -6.64 4.97 -37.36
N ASP A 639 -7.13 3.83 -37.85
CA ASP A 639 -7.57 2.69 -37.03
C ASP A 639 -7.14 1.37 -37.68
N PRO A 640 -6.62 0.39 -36.91
CA PRO A 640 -6.17 -0.88 -37.46
C PRO A 640 -7.31 -1.77 -38.02
N TYR A 641 -8.56 -1.56 -37.62
CA TYR A 641 -9.68 -2.43 -37.91
C TYR A 641 -10.83 -1.73 -38.65
N ILE A 642 -11.14 -0.48 -38.33
CA ILE A 642 -12.25 0.26 -38.93
C ILE A 642 -11.94 0.59 -40.39
N GLN A 643 -12.77 0.06 -41.29
CA GLN A 643 -12.69 0.27 -42.74
C GLN A 643 -13.58 1.42 -43.23
N SER A 644 -14.70 1.69 -42.55
CA SER A 644 -15.53 2.85 -42.88
C SER A 644 -16.37 3.31 -41.68
N ILE A 645 -16.70 4.61 -41.68
CA ILE A 645 -17.62 5.26 -40.76
C ILE A 645 -18.60 6.08 -41.59
N GLN A 646 -19.91 5.82 -41.46
CA GLN A 646 -20.95 6.52 -42.21
C GLN A 646 -22.09 6.95 -41.29
N ALA A 647 -22.40 8.25 -41.27
CA ALA A 647 -23.53 8.79 -40.53
C ALA A 647 -24.75 9.00 -41.42
N THR A 648 -25.93 8.72 -40.85
CA THR A 648 -27.24 9.01 -41.43
C THR A 648 -28.12 9.69 -40.37
N ASN A 649 -28.59 10.90 -40.67
CA ASN A 649 -29.54 11.61 -39.82
C ASN A 649 -30.90 10.89 -39.82
N LEU A 650 -31.41 10.57 -38.63
CA LEU A 650 -32.69 9.89 -38.44
C LEU A 650 -33.87 10.86 -38.29
N GLY A 651 -33.58 12.14 -38.07
CA GLY A 651 -34.56 13.22 -37.89
C GLY A 651 -34.69 14.13 -39.10
N THR A 652 -35.35 15.28 -38.89
CA THR A 652 -35.57 16.32 -39.91
C THR A 652 -34.67 17.54 -39.73
N THR A 653 -33.97 17.64 -38.59
CA THR A 653 -32.99 18.69 -38.32
C THR A 653 -31.93 18.73 -39.42
N ASN A 654 -31.40 19.92 -39.74
CA ASN A 654 -30.43 20.11 -40.83
C ASN A 654 -30.93 19.57 -42.19
N ASN A 655 -32.23 19.67 -42.47
CA ASN A 655 -32.85 19.18 -43.72
C ASN A 655 -32.73 17.65 -43.90
N GLY A 656 -32.62 16.89 -42.80
CA GLY A 656 -32.36 15.44 -42.84
C GLY A 656 -30.96 15.09 -43.35
N LEU A 657 -30.04 16.08 -43.40
CA LEU A 657 -28.64 15.85 -43.76
C LEU A 657 -27.84 15.50 -42.51
N ARG A 658 -26.87 14.62 -42.69
CA ARG A 658 -25.99 14.14 -41.62
C ARG A 658 -25.12 15.25 -41.01
N GLY A 659 -24.88 15.16 -39.72
CA GLY A 659 -23.92 15.98 -38.99
C GLY A 659 -22.50 15.44 -39.12
N ASP A 660 -21.59 16.12 -38.44
CA ASP A 660 -20.21 15.70 -38.34
C ASP A 660 -20.09 14.51 -37.39
N VAL A 661 -19.13 13.60 -37.61
CA VAL A 661 -18.73 12.62 -36.60
C VAL A 661 -17.29 12.91 -36.19
N LEU A 662 -17.08 13.08 -34.88
CA LEU A 662 -15.75 13.23 -34.30
C LEU A 662 -15.31 11.88 -33.73
N VAL A 663 -14.08 11.49 -34.04
CA VAL A 663 -13.49 10.22 -33.60
C VAL A 663 -12.23 10.53 -32.80
N GLY A 664 -12.24 10.20 -31.51
CA GLY A 664 -11.07 10.29 -30.64
C GLY A 664 -10.40 8.94 -30.48
N TYR A 665 -9.07 8.90 -30.47
CA TYR A 665 -8.29 7.68 -30.20
C TYR A 665 -7.49 7.84 -28.92
N PHE A 666 -7.39 6.75 -28.15
CA PHE A 666 -6.74 6.74 -26.85
C PHE A 666 -6.00 5.44 -26.57
N GLU A 667 -5.04 5.57 -25.66
CA GLU A 667 -4.30 4.45 -25.08
C GLU A 667 -4.26 4.61 -23.55
N PRO A 668 -4.16 3.50 -22.79
CA PRO A 668 -3.83 3.53 -21.37
C PRO A 668 -2.63 4.42 -21.05
N LEU A 669 -2.70 5.14 -19.93
CA LEU A 669 -1.57 5.93 -19.44
C LEU A 669 -0.39 5.01 -19.09
N SER A 670 0.82 5.40 -19.48
CA SER A 670 2.04 4.73 -19.03
C SER A 670 2.30 5.01 -17.54
N GLY A 671 2.78 4.02 -16.79
CA GLY A 671 3.11 4.19 -15.37
C GLY A 671 1.93 4.02 -14.38
N LEU A 672 0.78 3.51 -14.84
CA LEU A 672 -0.31 3.08 -13.95
C LEU A 672 0.15 1.94 -13.03
N THR A 673 -0.27 1.97 -11.76
CA THR A 673 -0.10 0.82 -10.87
C THR A 673 -1.02 -0.34 -11.29
N THR A 674 -0.77 -1.55 -10.79
CA THR A 674 -1.68 -2.70 -10.99
C THR A 674 -3.10 -2.40 -10.51
N GLN A 675 -3.23 -1.65 -9.40
CA GLN A 675 -4.52 -1.24 -8.87
C GLN A 675 -5.21 -0.22 -9.79
N ASP A 676 -4.47 0.79 -10.27
CA ASP A 676 -5.05 1.79 -11.17
C ASP A 676 -5.41 1.21 -12.54
N ALA A 677 -4.65 0.21 -12.99
CA ALA A 677 -4.90 -0.50 -14.24
C ALA A 677 -6.02 -1.54 -14.14
N SER A 678 -6.55 -1.87 -12.94
CA SER A 678 -7.50 -2.98 -12.78
C SER A 678 -8.86 -2.76 -13.45
N LEU A 679 -9.19 -1.51 -13.79
CA LEU A 679 -10.39 -1.16 -14.56
C LEU A 679 -10.17 -1.23 -16.08
N LEU A 680 -8.92 -1.31 -16.51
CA LEU A 680 -8.56 -1.46 -17.92
C LEU A 680 -8.49 -2.94 -18.25
N SER A 681 -8.97 -3.32 -19.44
CA SER A 681 -8.97 -4.71 -19.83
C SER A 681 -7.57 -5.23 -20.16
N SER A 682 -6.69 -4.37 -20.66
CA SER A 682 -5.29 -4.64 -20.95
C SER A 682 -4.50 -3.33 -21.02
N PRO A 683 -3.20 -3.30 -20.65
CA PRO A 683 -2.35 -2.14 -20.88
C PRO A 683 -2.17 -1.79 -22.37
N ASP A 684 -2.41 -2.73 -23.28
CA ASP A 684 -2.27 -2.54 -24.74
C ASP A 684 -3.61 -2.25 -25.44
N ALA A 685 -4.72 -2.18 -24.70
CA ALA A 685 -6.05 -1.95 -25.26
C ALA A 685 -6.10 -0.63 -26.04
N LYS A 686 -6.68 -0.67 -27.25
CA LYS A 686 -6.87 0.50 -28.10
C LYS A 686 -8.29 1.01 -27.95
N TYR A 687 -8.42 2.21 -27.41
CA TYR A 687 -9.69 2.87 -27.15
C TYR A 687 -10.01 3.86 -28.27
N PHE A 688 -11.29 3.99 -28.61
CA PHE A 688 -11.78 5.07 -29.45
C PHE A 688 -13.13 5.59 -28.94
N MET A 689 -13.38 6.88 -29.10
CA MET A 689 -14.63 7.53 -28.74
C MET A 689 -15.30 8.09 -29.99
N ILE A 690 -16.59 7.84 -30.16
CA ILE A 690 -17.39 8.31 -31.29
C ILE A 690 -18.40 9.32 -30.78
N MET A 691 -18.41 10.52 -31.36
CA MET A 691 -19.38 11.57 -31.03
C MET A 691 -20.20 11.95 -32.26
N ASN A 692 -21.52 12.05 -32.08
CA ASN A 692 -22.42 12.70 -33.03
C ASN A 692 -22.33 14.23 -32.86
N GLY A 693 -21.85 14.91 -33.89
CA GLY A 693 -21.65 16.36 -33.93
C GLY A 693 -22.85 17.16 -34.43
N LEU A 694 -24.01 16.55 -34.70
CA LEU A 694 -25.20 17.26 -35.14
C LEU A 694 -25.87 18.02 -33.98
N THR A 695 -26.07 19.32 -34.15
CA THR A 695 -26.79 20.15 -33.17
C THR A 695 -28.07 20.75 -33.73
N ALA A 696 -29.10 20.88 -32.89
CA ALA A 696 -30.33 21.59 -33.20
C ALA A 696 -30.16 23.06 -32.80
N SER A 697 -30.18 23.94 -33.80
CA SER A 697 -29.98 25.38 -33.60
C SER A 697 -31.25 26.13 -33.21
N THR A 698 -32.15 25.48 -32.47
CA THR A 698 -33.40 26.06 -31.95
C THR A 698 -33.48 25.85 -30.42
N PRO A 699 -34.02 26.81 -29.65
CA PRO A 699 -34.09 26.69 -28.18
C PRO A 699 -34.88 25.50 -27.64
N SER A 700 -35.69 24.83 -28.49
CA SER A 700 -36.42 23.61 -28.17
C SER A 700 -35.83 22.35 -28.81
N GLY A 701 -34.61 22.46 -29.36
CA GLY A 701 -33.89 21.34 -29.95
C GLY A 701 -33.46 20.33 -28.90
N SER A 702 -33.63 19.04 -29.19
CA SER A 702 -33.19 17.96 -28.32
C SER A 702 -32.05 17.17 -28.96
N SER A 703 -31.29 16.47 -28.12
CA SER A 703 -30.32 15.47 -28.56
C SER A 703 -31.01 14.36 -29.37
N SER A 704 -32.24 13.98 -29.00
CA SER A 704 -33.02 12.98 -29.75
C SER A 704 -33.48 13.45 -31.14
N ALA A 705 -33.77 14.75 -31.33
CA ALA A 705 -34.17 15.32 -32.62
C ALA A 705 -32.98 15.48 -33.60
N THR A 706 -31.77 15.25 -33.09
CA THR A 706 -30.49 15.31 -33.81
C THR A 706 -29.81 13.94 -33.86
N SER A 707 -30.57 12.87 -33.62
CA SER A 707 -30.04 11.51 -33.64
C SER A 707 -29.52 11.11 -35.01
N GLU A 708 -28.33 10.53 -35.00
CA GLU A 708 -27.70 9.93 -36.17
C GLU A 708 -27.47 8.44 -35.93
N LYS A 709 -27.74 7.66 -36.98
CA LYS A 709 -27.31 6.27 -37.12
C LYS A 709 -25.90 6.28 -37.70
N ILE A 710 -24.95 5.68 -37.00
CA ILE A 710 -23.54 5.61 -37.41
C ILE A 710 -23.20 4.15 -37.70
N ASP A 711 -22.95 3.86 -38.97
CA ASP A 711 -22.58 2.55 -39.47
C ASP A 711 -21.05 2.42 -39.56
N PHE A 712 -20.53 1.33 -39.00
CA PHE A 712 -19.14 0.93 -39.08
C PHE A 712 -19.01 -0.35 -39.90
N THR A 713 -17.94 -0.43 -40.69
CA THR A 713 -17.44 -1.70 -41.21
C THR A 713 -16.04 -1.94 -40.68
N PHE A 714 -15.75 -3.16 -40.25
CA PHE A 714 -14.45 -3.58 -39.74
C PHE A 714 -13.86 -4.68 -40.61
N ASP A 715 -12.54 -4.76 -40.67
CA ASP A 715 -11.79 -5.94 -41.09
C ASP A 715 -10.85 -6.33 -39.95
N LEU A 716 -11.13 -7.45 -39.30
CA LEU A 716 -10.39 -7.92 -38.14
C LEU A 716 -9.20 -8.83 -38.50
N GLY A 717 -9.01 -9.11 -39.80
CA GLY A 717 -7.98 -10.03 -40.30
C GLY A 717 -8.05 -11.46 -39.73
N GLU A 718 -6.94 -12.20 -39.88
CA GLU A 718 -6.74 -13.54 -39.29
C GLU A 718 -6.60 -13.50 -37.75
N ASP A 719 -6.33 -12.31 -37.19
CA ASP A 719 -6.14 -12.01 -35.77
C ASP A 719 -7.47 -11.80 -35.01
N SER A 720 -8.60 -12.19 -35.63
CA SER A 720 -9.95 -12.04 -35.10
C SER A 720 -10.32 -13.02 -33.98
N GLN A 721 -9.52 -14.07 -33.78
CA GLN A 721 -9.79 -15.09 -32.76
C GLN A 721 -9.52 -14.53 -31.35
N GLY A 722 -10.59 -14.21 -30.61
CA GLY A 722 -10.51 -13.70 -29.23
C GLY A 722 -10.51 -12.19 -29.09
N LEU A 723 -10.53 -11.43 -30.19
CA LEU A 723 -10.71 -9.97 -30.19
C LEU A 723 -12.20 -9.63 -30.05
N GLN A 724 -12.55 -8.83 -29.06
CA GLN A 724 -13.92 -8.36 -28.84
C GLN A 724 -13.97 -6.84 -28.81
N LEU A 725 -14.99 -6.28 -29.46
CA LEU A 725 -15.34 -4.87 -29.26
C LEU A 725 -16.10 -4.76 -27.94
N LYS A 726 -15.64 -3.90 -27.05
CA LYS A 726 -16.32 -3.55 -25.81
C LYS A 726 -16.64 -2.06 -25.79
N ARG A 727 -17.65 -1.69 -25.01
CA ARG A 727 -18.00 -0.29 -24.72
C ARG A 727 -18.05 -0.06 -23.22
N VAL A 728 -17.68 1.13 -22.79
CA VAL A 728 -18.01 1.63 -21.46
C VAL A 728 -19.38 2.28 -21.55
N SER A 729 -20.36 1.73 -20.88
CA SER A 729 -21.72 2.25 -20.89
C SER A 729 -21.76 3.62 -20.22
N ARG A 730 -22.09 4.68 -20.97
CA ARG A 730 -22.31 6.01 -20.41
C ARG A 730 -23.46 6.04 -19.39
N ASP A 731 -24.37 5.08 -19.46
CA ASP A 731 -25.54 5.03 -18.57
C ASP A 731 -25.24 4.34 -17.23
N THR A 732 -24.34 3.35 -17.20
CA THR A 732 -24.08 2.54 -16.00
C THR A 732 -22.62 2.57 -15.52
N GLY A 733 -21.70 3.03 -16.37
CA GLY A 733 -20.25 2.95 -16.14
C GLY A 733 -19.65 1.55 -16.33
N LEU A 734 -20.49 0.54 -16.59
CA LEU A 734 -20.05 -0.84 -16.76
C LEU A 734 -19.50 -1.10 -18.16
N VAL A 735 -18.56 -2.03 -18.25
CA VAL A 735 -18.03 -2.54 -19.51
C VAL A 735 -18.99 -3.58 -20.09
N GLU A 736 -19.37 -3.40 -21.35
CA GLU A 736 -20.31 -4.26 -22.07
C GLU A 736 -19.69 -4.76 -23.36
N VAL A 737 -19.94 -6.03 -23.71
CA VAL A 737 -19.55 -6.58 -25.03
C VAL A 737 -20.47 -6.01 -26.09
N VAL A 738 -19.89 -5.53 -27.19
CA VAL A 738 -20.61 -4.99 -28.34
C VAL A 738 -20.69 -6.07 -29.41
N PRO A 739 -21.88 -6.64 -29.68
CA PRO A 739 -22.03 -7.68 -30.70
C PRO A 739 -21.81 -7.08 -32.09
N LEU A 740 -20.94 -7.74 -32.87
CA LEU A 740 -20.68 -7.39 -34.28
C LEU A 740 -21.46 -8.33 -35.20
N THR A 741 -22.01 -7.79 -36.29
CA THR A 741 -22.65 -8.60 -37.34
C THR A 741 -21.60 -9.01 -38.36
N GLN A 742 -21.35 -10.31 -38.51
CA GLN A 742 -20.39 -10.79 -39.53
C GLN A 742 -20.98 -10.60 -40.94
N LEU A 743 -20.19 -9.99 -41.83
CA LEU A 743 -20.56 -9.81 -43.23
C LEU A 743 -20.02 -10.95 -44.09
N SER A 744 -18.70 -11.15 -44.06
CA SER A 744 -18.00 -12.25 -44.75
C SER A 744 -16.55 -12.36 -44.29
N GLY A 745 -16.04 -13.57 -44.06
CA GLY A 745 -14.64 -13.76 -43.64
C GLY A 745 -14.32 -12.97 -42.37
N SER A 746 -13.27 -12.14 -42.41
CA SER A 746 -12.85 -11.24 -41.33
C SER A 746 -13.61 -9.91 -41.29
N GLN A 747 -14.61 -9.70 -42.16
CA GLN A 747 -15.35 -8.45 -42.24
C GLN A 747 -16.62 -8.47 -41.39
N TYR A 748 -16.82 -7.39 -40.63
CA TYR A 748 -17.92 -7.22 -39.70
C TYR A 748 -18.56 -5.84 -39.84
N SER A 749 -19.77 -5.67 -39.32
CA SER A 749 -20.42 -4.38 -39.17
C SER A 749 -20.95 -4.15 -37.76
N LEU A 750 -21.06 -2.86 -37.42
CA LEU A 750 -21.75 -2.36 -36.24
C LEU A 750 -22.62 -1.18 -36.64
N GLU A 751 -23.83 -1.12 -36.11
CA GLU A 751 -24.70 0.05 -36.17
C GLU A 751 -24.89 0.59 -34.75
N ILE A 752 -24.66 1.89 -34.56
CA ILE A 752 -25.03 2.58 -33.31
C ILE A 752 -25.94 3.77 -33.62
N THR A 753 -26.75 4.17 -32.66
CA THR A 753 -27.55 5.41 -32.73
C THR A 753 -27.15 6.33 -31.58
N LEU A 754 -26.73 7.55 -31.91
CA LEU A 754 -26.34 8.57 -30.94
C LEU A 754 -27.18 9.82 -31.14
N GLY A 755 -27.69 10.40 -30.06
CA GLY A 755 -28.28 11.74 -30.08
C GLY A 755 -27.22 12.82 -30.34
N GLY A 756 -27.64 14.00 -30.78
CA GLY A 756 -26.72 15.11 -31.05
C GLY A 756 -25.93 15.52 -29.80
N GLY A 757 -24.62 15.67 -29.96
CA GLY A 757 -23.70 15.99 -28.88
C GLY A 757 -23.40 14.83 -27.93
N ILE A 758 -23.89 13.61 -28.17
CA ILE A 758 -23.59 12.42 -27.35
C ILE A 758 -22.36 11.70 -27.90
N ALA A 759 -21.57 11.12 -27.00
CA ALA A 759 -20.41 10.31 -27.32
C ALA A 759 -20.42 8.95 -26.60
N ASP A 760 -19.88 7.92 -27.25
CA ASP A 760 -19.66 6.59 -26.67
C ASP A 760 -18.18 6.20 -26.72
N LEU A 761 -17.67 5.61 -25.64
CA LEU A 761 -16.31 5.09 -25.51
C LEU A 761 -16.28 3.59 -25.78
N PHE A 762 -15.49 3.20 -26.77
CA PHE A 762 -15.25 1.82 -27.18
C PHE A 762 -13.79 1.45 -26.99
N PHE A 763 -13.52 0.15 -26.91
CA PHE A 763 -12.16 -0.37 -27.00
C PHE A 763 -12.14 -1.80 -27.51
N TRP A 764 -11.02 -2.13 -28.15
CA TRP A 764 -10.70 -3.48 -28.55
C TRP A 764 -10.03 -4.20 -27.39
N ASP A 765 -10.64 -5.31 -26.99
CA ASP A 765 -10.12 -6.16 -25.93
C ASP A 765 -9.69 -7.50 -26.49
N ARG A 766 -8.45 -7.89 -26.21
CA ARG A 766 -7.99 -9.27 -26.41
C ARG A 766 -8.25 -10.00 -25.11
N ASN A 767 -9.07 -11.03 -25.17
CA ASN A 767 -9.41 -11.83 -24.00
C ASN A 767 -8.14 -12.32 -23.27
N LEU A 768 -7.95 -11.86 -22.03
CA LEU A 768 -6.76 -12.16 -21.20
C LEU A 768 -6.93 -13.40 -20.30
N THR A 769 -8.04 -14.13 -20.44
CA THR A 769 -8.24 -15.36 -19.65
C THR A 769 -7.15 -16.35 -20.04
N SER A 770 -6.23 -16.61 -19.11
CA SER A 770 -5.18 -17.61 -19.31
C SER A 770 -5.78 -19.02 -19.28
N PRO A 771 -5.21 -19.97 -20.02
CA PRO A 771 -5.67 -21.35 -19.98
C PRO A 771 -5.47 -21.95 -18.58
N VAL A 772 -6.15 -23.05 -18.29
CA VAL A 772 -6.02 -23.80 -17.04
C VAL A 772 -5.62 -25.23 -17.37
N THR A 773 -4.45 -25.64 -16.90
CA THR A 773 -4.00 -27.04 -16.98
C THR A 773 -4.16 -27.78 -15.67
N ILE A 774 -4.63 -29.02 -15.72
CA ILE A 774 -4.64 -29.99 -14.61
C ILE A 774 -3.83 -31.23 -14.97
N ASP A 775 -3.32 -31.94 -13.97
CA ASP A 775 -2.62 -33.22 -14.12
C ASP A 775 -3.36 -34.38 -13.44
N ASP A 776 -3.06 -35.61 -13.87
CA ASP A 776 -3.57 -36.86 -13.29
C ASP A 776 -2.50 -37.62 -12.48
N ALA A 777 -1.45 -36.92 -12.01
CA ALA A 777 -0.35 -37.57 -11.30
C ALA A 777 -0.85 -38.26 -10.02
N LYS A 778 -0.52 -39.54 -9.87
CA LYS A 778 -0.96 -40.32 -8.70
C LYS A 778 -0.15 -39.93 -7.48
N SER A 779 -0.84 -39.65 -6.39
CA SER A 779 -0.23 -39.37 -5.09
C SER A 779 0.42 -40.62 -4.46
N GLY A 780 1.50 -40.41 -3.71
CA GLY A 780 2.18 -41.47 -2.94
C GLY A 780 3.19 -42.27 -3.78
N TRP A 781 3.85 -43.23 -3.12
CA TRP A 781 4.83 -44.11 -3.76
C TRP A 781 4.16 -45.14 -4.67
N GLN A 782 4.74 -45.38 -5.84
CA GLN A 782 4.28 -46.38 -6.81
C GLN A 782 5.38 -47.43 -7.03
N SER A 783 5.00 -48.71 -7.14
CA SER A 783 5.90 -49.83 -7.47
C SER A 783 6.19 -49.99 -8.97
N ALA A 784 5.81 -49.02 -9.79
CA ALA A 784 5.96 -49.07 -11.24
C ALA A 784 5.98 -47.65 -11.84
N GLY A 785 6.45 -47.55 -13.08
CA GLY A 785 6.39 -46.35 -13.91
C GLY A 785 5.00 -45.71 -13.96
N GLN A 786 4.95 -44.39 -14.05
CA GLN A 786 3.73 -43.60 -14.17
C GLN A 786 3.72 -42.76 -15.45
N THR A 787 2.61 -42.80 -16.18
CA THR A 787 2.32 -41.87 -17.28
C THR A 787 1.36 -40.81 -16.76
N VAL A 788 1.77 -39.54 -16.80
CA VAL A 788 0.99 -38.37 -16.40
C VAL A 788 0.46 -37.66 -17.64
N HIS A 789 -0.83 -37.35 -17.65
CA HIS A 789 -1.51 -36.57 -18.67
C HIS A 789 -1.85 -35.18 -18.15
N LEU A 790 -1.50 -34.17 -18.93
CA LEU A 790 -1.91 -32.79 -18.72
C LEU A 790 -3.15 -32.50 -19.54
N THR A 791 -4.21 -32.04 -18.89
CA THR A 791 -5.46 -31.62 -19.55
C THR A 791 -5.60 -30.11 -19.41
N ALA A 792 -5.45 -29.40 -20.52
CA ALA A 792 -5.58 -27.95 -20.57
C ALA A 792 -6.91 -27.53 -21.22
N THR A 793 -7.60 -26.58 -20.60
CA THR A 793 -8.79 -25.93 -21.15
C THR A 793 -8.62 -24.41 -21.13
N ASP A 794 -9.36 -23.72 -21.98
CA ASP A 794 -9.37 -22.26 -22.01
C ASP A 794 -10.82 -21.76 -22.14
N GLU A 795 -11.63 -22.14 -21.15
CA GLU A 795 -13.06 -21.80 -21.16
C GLU A 795 -13.25 -20.30 -20.95
N GLY A 796 -13.85 -19.65 -21.95
CA GLY A 796 -14.03 -18.21 -21.94
C GLY A 796 -12.74 -17.43 -22.23
N GLY A 797 -11.67 -18.06 -22.73
CA GLY A 797 -10.44 -17.43 -23.24
C GLY A 797 -10.35 -17.37 -24.78
N SER A 798 -9.14 -17.25 -25.32
CA SER A 798 -8.88 -17.15 -26.78
C SER A 798 -8.74 -18.52 -27.49
N GLY A 799 -8.77 -19.61 -26.72
CA GLY A 799 -8.54 -20.98 -27.13
C GLY A 799 -7.10 -21.42 -26.89
N LEU A 800 -6.91 -22.68 -26.49
CA LEU A 800 -5.59 -23.27 -26.21
C LEU A 800 -4.66 -23.24 -27.44
N GLN A 801 -3.42 -22.78 -27.24
CA GLN A 801 -2.35 -22.84 -28.24
C GLN A 801 -1.40 -24.00 -27.98
N ALA A 802 -0.83 -24.09 -26.78
CA ALA A 802 0.16 -25.12 -26.45
C ALA A 802 0.20 -25.45 -24.94
N THR A 803 0.70 -26.63 -24.62
CA THR A 803 1.04 -27.06 -23.26
C THR A 803 2.52 -27.40 -23.22
N TYR A 804 3.20 -26.95 -22.16
CA TYR A 804 4.62 -27.16 -21.94
C TYR A 804 4.83 -27.81 -20.58
N TYR A 805 5.82 -28.70 -20.49
CA TYR A 805 6.23 -29.30 -19.24
C TYR A 805 7.76 -29.43 -19.13
N SER A 806 8.23 -29.56 -17.90
CA SER A 806 9.62 -29.79 -17.50
C SER A 806 9.63 -30.91 -16.45
N VAL A 807 10.60 -31.81 -16.53
CA VAL A 807 10.79 -32.89 -15.55
C VAL A 807 12.15 -32.67 -14.88
N ASP A 808 12.17 -32.61 -13.55
CA ASP A 808 13.39 -32.44 -12.74
C ASP A 808 14.26 -31.25 -13.18
N ASP A 809 13.60 -30.11 -13.40
CA ASP A 809 14.21 -28.85 -13.84
C ASP A 809 14.90 -28.93 -15.22
N SER A 810 14.55 -29.91 -16.05
CA SER A 810 14.93 -29.92 -17.46
C SER A 810 14.35 -28.70 -18.20
N PRO A 811 14.89 -28.30 -19.36
CA PRO A 811 14.23 -27.32 -20.22
C PRO A 811 12.78 -27.73 -20.54
N PHE A 812 11.89 -26.73 -20.65
CA PHE A 812 10.50 -26.98 -21.03
C PHE A 812 10.41 -27.54 -22.45
N VAL A 813 9.60 -28.57 -22.62
CA VAL A 813 9.24 -29.17 -23.90
C VAL A 813 7.74 -29.08 -24.11
N GLN A 814 7.31 -28.93 -25.36
CA GLN A 814 5.90 -28.90 -25.71
C GLN A 814 5.31 -30.32 -25.68
N GLY A 815 4.19 -30.51 -25.00
CA GLY A 815 3.48 -31.77 -24.92
C GLY A 815 2.54 -31.84 -23.72
N ASN A 816 1.73 -32.88 -23.67
CA ASN A 816 0.73 -33.10 -22.64
C ASN A 816 0.73 -34.52 -22.05
N THR A 817 1.71 -35.34 -22.40
CA THR A 817 1.91 -36.68 -21.84
C THR A 817 3.36 -36.80 -21.37
N ILE A 818 3.56 -37.19 -20.11
CA ILE A 818 4.87 -37.35 -19.48
C ILE A 818 5.01 -38.78 -18.99
N GLU A 819 6.08 -39.47 -19.36
CA GLU A 819 6.41 -40.81 -18.83
C GLU A 819 7.55 -40.71 -17.82
N ILE A 820 7.29 -41.19 -16.59
CA ILE A 820 8.28 -41.29 -15.51
C ILE A 820 8.46 -42.77 -15.19
N THR A 821 9.62 -43.32 -15.53
CA THR A 821 9.91 -44.76 -15.40
C THR A 821 11.04 -45.08 -14.42
N ASN A 822 11.88 -44.10 -14.09
CA ASN A 822 12.97 -44.27 -13.14
C ASN A 822 12.45 -44.19 -11.70
N GLU A 823 13.13 -44.87 -10.78
CA GLU A 823 12.87 -44.72 -9.36
C GLU A 823 13.40 -43.37 -8.83
N GLY A 824 12.73 -42.83 -7.81
CA GLY A 824 13.05 -41.54 -7.20
C GLY A 824 11.82 -40.65 -6.99
N VAL A 825 12.09 -39.42 -6.54
CA VAL A 825 11.09 -38.36 -6.43
C VAL A 825 11.29 -37.42 -7.60
N HIS A 826 10.32 -37.37 -8.50
CA HIS A 826 10.34 -36.56 -9.71
C HIS A 826 9.39 -35.36 -9.57
N THR A 827 9.84 -34.20 -10.04
CA THR A 827 9.03 -32.97 -10.07
C THR A 827 8.70 -32.62 -11.51
N ILE A 828 7.40 -32.55 -11.82
CA ILE A 828 6.90 -32.10 -13.11
C ILE A 828 6.45 -30.65 -12.94
N LYS A 829 7.01 -29.72 -13.70
CA LYS A 829 6.53 -28.33 -13.79
C LYS A 829 5.84 -28.14 -15.13
N TYR A 830 4.72 -27.44 -15.18
CA TYR A 830 3.97 -27.29 -16.43
C TYR A 830 3.18 -25.98 -16.49
N TYR A 831 2.89 -25.53 -17.71
CA TYR A 831 2.02 -24.40 -18.02
C TYR A 831 1.47 -24.53 -19.45
N SER A 832 0.38 -23.83 -19.74
CA SER A 832 -0.16 -23.67 -21.08
C SER A 832 -0.17 -22.22 -21.53
N THR A 833 -0.17 -22.04 -22.86
CA THR A 833 -0.43 -20.77 -23.52
C THR A 833 -1.69 -20.84 -24.37
N ASP A 834 -2.38 -19.71 -24.50
CA ASP A 834 -3.52 -19.56 -25.40
C ASP A 834 -3.11 -18.90 -26.74
N LYS A 835 -4.07 -18.74 -27.66
CA LYS A 835 -3.82 -18.11 -28.97
C LYS A 835 -3.56 -16.61 -28.89
N ALA A 836 -4.00 -15.95 -27.82
CA ALA A 836 -3.74 -14.53 -27.56
C ALA A 836 -2.34 -14.29 -26.97
N GLY A 837 -1.60 -15.35 -26.61
CA GLY A 837 -0.26 -15.28 -26.02
C GLY A 837 -0.26 -15.20 -24.48
N ASN A 838 -1.41 -15.37 -23.84
CA ASN A 838 -1.51 -15.46 -22.39
C ASN A 838 -0.91 -16.79 -21.91
N GLN A 839 -0.16 -16.73 -20.82
CA GLN A 839 0.45 -17.89 -20.17
C GLN A 839 -0.11 -18.03 -18.77
N GLU A 840 -0.52 -19.24 -18.39
CA GLU A 840 -0.94 -19.52 -17.01
C GLU A 840 0.25 -19.52 -16.04
N ASP A 841 -0.05 -19.38 -14.75
CA ASP A 841 0.94 -19.55 -13.69
C ASP A 841 1.56 -20.95 -13.72
N LEU A 842 2.86 -21.02 -13.44
CA LEU A 842 3.58 -22.29 -13.45
C LEU A 842 3.06 -23.22 -12.35
N LYS A 843 2.56 -24.40 -12.75
CA LYS A 843 2.07 -25.45 -11.86
C LYS A 843 3.11 -26.54 -11.68
N SER A 844 2.93 -27.34 -10.63
CA SER A 844 3.81 -28.48 -10.36
C SER A 844 3.08 -29.70 -9.81
N ALA A 845 3.50 -30.88 -10.25
CA ALA A 845 3.10 -32.18 -9.70
C ALA A 845 4.34 -32.96 -9.23
N THR A 846 4.14 -33.87 -8.29
CA THR A 846 5.21 -34.75 -7.76
C THR A 846 4.85 -36.21 -7.99
N VAL A 847 5.74 -36.93 -8.66
CA VAL A 847 5.63 -38.38 -8.90
C VAL A 847 6.70 -39.09 -8.09
N LYS A 848 6.32 -40.11 -7.31
CA LYS A 848 7.25 -40.89 -6.47
C LYS A 848 7.23 -42.36 -6.90
N ILE A 849 8.38 -42.88 -7.29
CA ILE A 849 8.52 -44.25 -7.77
C ILE A 849 9.58 -44.95 -6.95
N ASP A 850 9.25 -46.14 -6.47
CA ASP A 850 10.20 -47.02 -5.82
C ASP A 850 10.02 -48.41 -6.43
N LEU A 851 11.07 -48.93 -7.06
CA LEU A 851 11.05 -50.23 -7.73
C LEU A 851 11.80 -51.29 -6.92
N THR A 852 12.37 -50.92 -5.77
CA THR A 852 13.36 -51.71 -5.06
C THR A 852 12.79 -52.15 -3.72
N GLY A 853 12.76 -53.46 -3.46
CA GLY A 853 12.32 -53.97 -2.15
C GLY A 853 13.31 -53.68 -1.02
N PRO A 854 12.88 -53.73 0.25
CA PRO A 854 13.75 -53.48 1.39
C PRO A 854 14.99 -54.39 1.43
N VAL A 855 16.13 -53.85 1.85
CA VAL A 855 17.36 -54.63 2.07
C VAL A 855 17.33 -55.24 3.47
N ILE A 856 17.55 -56.56 3.55
CA ILE A 856 17.56 -57.32 4.79
C ILE A 856 18.98 -57.83 5.06
N THR A 857 19.54 -57.48 6.21
CA THR A 857 20.86 -57.95 6.65
C THR A 857 20.81 -58.45 8.10
N SER A 858 21.59 -59.48 8.41
CA SER A 858 21.80 -59.87 9.80
C SER A 858 22.92 -59.04 10.42
N THR A 859 22.76 -58.71 11.70
CA THR A 859 23.75 -57.96 12.48
C THR A 859 24.48 -58.81 13.51
N VAL A 860 24.23 -60.12 13.54
CA VAL A 860 24.71 -61.05 14.57
C VAL A 860 25.32 -62.31 13.96
N SER A 861 26.13 -63.02 14.75
CA SER A 861 26.69 -64.32 14.34
C SER A 861 25.57 -65.34 14.12
N MET A 862 25.68 -66.11 13.03
CA MET A 862 24.77 -67.22 12.71
C MET A 862 25.28 -68.57 13.22
N ALA A 863 26.29 -68.55 14.09
CA ALA A 863 26.74 -69.70 14.86
C ALA A 863 26.86 -69.29 16.33
N VAL A 864 26.19 -70.03 17.21
CA VAL A 864 26.06 -69.74 18.65
C VAL A 864 26.09 -71.02 19.46
N TYR A 865 26.55 -70.95 20.70
CA TYR A 865 26.46 -72.08 21.62
C TYR A 865 25.07 -72.18 22.22
N GLN A 866 24.59 -73.40 22.44
CA GLN A 866 23.27 -73.65 23.02
C GLN A 866 23.12 -73.09 24.46
N THR A 867 24.23 -72.86 25.14
CA THR A 867 24.32 -72.30 26.49
C THR A 867 24.31 -70.76 26.51
N ASP A 868 24.49 -70.12 25.36
CA ASP A 868 24.47 -68.66 25.24
C ASP A 868 23.05 -68.10 25.26
N ALA A 869 22.89 -66.92 25.85
CA ALA A 869 21.73 -66.07 25.56
C ALA A 869 21.94 -65.38 24.20
N ILE A 870 21.00 -65.56 23.27
CA ILE A 870 21.14 -65.07 21.89
C ILE A 870 20.23 -63.86 21.69
N GLN A 871 20.80 -62.75 21.22
CA GLN A 871 20.02 -61.60 20.75
C GLN A 871 19.96 -61.60 19.22
N LEU A 872 18.89 -62.12 18.64
CA LEU A 872 18.71 -62.11 17.18
C LEU A 872 18.23 -60.73 16.73
N GLN A 873 18.94 -60.13 15.77
CA GLN A 873 18.58 -58.84 15.20
C GLN A 873 18.91 -58.76 13.70
N PHE A 874 17.92 -58.26 12.94
CA PHE A 874 18.02 -57.99 11.51
C PHE A 874 17.84 -56.50 11.24
N ALA A 875 18.76 -55.92 10.47
CA ALA A 875 18.61 -54.57 9.94
C ALA A 875 17.82 -54.64 8.64
N ILE A 876 16.67 -53.96 8.63
CA ILE A 876 15.75 -53.88 7.50
C ILE A 876 15.65 -52.41 7.13
N THR A 877 16.17 -52.05 5.97
CA THR A 877 16.24 -50.67 5.51
C THR A 877 15.71 -50.57 4.10
N ASP A 878 14.98 -49.51 3.81
CA ASP A 878 14.63 -49.13 2.45
C ASP A 878 15.10 -47.70 2.20
N SER A 879 15.66 -47.45 1.02
CA SER A 879 16.32 -46.18 0.70
C SER A 879 15.40 -45.11 0.11
N LEU A 880 14.18 -45.49 -0.32
CA LEU A 880 13.24 -44.60 -0.99
C LEU A 880 11.91 -44.55 -0.23
N SER A 881 11.00 -45.50 -0.47
CA SER A 881 9.65 -45.45 0.08
C SER A 881 9.58 -45.75 1.57
N GLY A 882 10.62 -46.33 2.15
CA GLY A 882 10.70 -46.72 3.55
C GLY A 882 10.01 -48.07 3.80
N VAL A 883 10.30 -48.67 4.94
CA VAL A 883 9.75 -49.99 5.29
C VAL A 883 8.32 -49.84 5.83
N SER A 884 7.36 -50.54 5.22
CA SER A 884 5.95 -50.57 5.64
C SER A 884 5.69 -51.66 6.67
N ASN A 885 6.16 -52.89 6.40
CA ASN A 885 6.03 -54.02 7.33
C ASN A 885 7.21 -54.98 7.22
N SER A 886 7.45 -55.74 8.28
CA SER A 886 8.39 -56.85 8.28
C SER A 886 7.95 -57.97 9.22
N VAL A 887 8.35 -59.19 8.88
CA VAL A 887 8.07 -60.41 9.64
C VAL A 887 9.35 -61.23 9.72
N VAL A 888 9.72 -61.65 10.93
CA VAL A 888 10.81 -62.59 11.18
C VAL A 888 10.21 -63.89 11.72
N LYS A 889 10.57 -65.02 11.11
CA LYS A 889 10.18 -66.36 11.57
C LYS A 889 11.41 -67.19 11.90
N LEU A 890 11.38 -67.90 13.02
CA LEU A 890 12.36 -68.90 13.44
C LEU A 890 11.64 -70.26 13.50
N ASP A 891 12.07 -71.23 12.69
CA ASP A 891 11.41 -72.53 12.51
C ASP A 891 9.88 -72.41 12.36
N ASP A 892 9.47 -71.59 11.39
CA ASP A 892 8.07 -71.25 11.07
C ASP A 892 7.32 -70.41 12.12
N ALA A 893 7.87 -70.19 13.31
CA ALA A 893 7.27 -69.38 14.36
C ALA A 893 7.67 -67.90 14.26
N THR A 894 6.70 -66.99 14.25
CA THR A 894 6.96 -65.54 14.23
C THR A 894 7.60 -65.06 15.52
N ILE A 895 8.71 -64.34 15.43
CA ILE A 895 9.45 -63.74 16.55
C ILE A 895 9.58 -62.21 16.38
N ALA A 896 9.88 -61.51 17.48
CA ALA A 896 10.18 -60.08 17.46
C ALA A 896 11.54 -59.78 16.78
N ASN A 897 11.76 -58.53 16.37
CA ASN A 897 13.06 -58.06 15.89
C ASN A 897 13.40 -56.72 16.60
N PRO A 898 14.36 -56.69 17.55
CA PRO A 898 15.19 -57.82 17.99
C PRO A 898 14.43 -58.84 18.85
N ALA A 899 14.85 -60.11 18.82
CA ALA A 899 14.39 -61.17 19.71
C ALA A 899 15.51 -61.59 20.68
N THR A 900 15.17 -61.86 21.93
CA THR A 900 16.09 -62.46 22.91
C THR A 900 15.66 -63.90 23.14
N LEU A 901 16.56 -64.84 22.85
CA LEU A 901 16.40 -66.26 23.10
C LEU A 901 17.20 -66.62 24.35
N SER A 902 16.56 -67.34 25.27
CA SER A 902 17.23 -67.79 26.50
C SER A 902 18.12 -69.00 26.21
N PRO A 903 19.17 -69.23 27.01
CA PRO A 903 19.93 -70.48 26.94
C PRO A 903 19.00 -71.69 26.89
N LEU A 904 19.36 -72.70 26.09
CA LEU A 904 18.62 -73.96 25.93
C LEU A 904 17.22 -73.84 25.28
N SER A 905 16.82 -72.65 24.80
CA SER A 905 15.53 -72.50 24.11
C SER A 905 15.50 -73.14 22.72
N LEU A 906 16.68 -73.46 22.16
CA LEU A 906 16.87 -74.16 20.90
C LEU A 906 17.73 -75.42 21.11
N SER A 907 17.47 -76.46 20.32
CA SER A 907 18.28 -77.68 20.29
C SER A 907 19.56 -77.47 19.49
N VAL A 908 20.60 -78.28 19.71
CA VAL A 908 21.74 -78.33 18.76
C VAL A 908 21.27 -78.70 17.35
N GLY A 909 21.78 -77.99 16.34
CA GLY A 909 21.41 -78.19 14.93
C GLY A 909 21.23 -76.89 14.15
N ASN A 910 20.71 -77.03 12.93
CA ASN A 910 20.40 -75.90 12.05
C ASN A 910 18.94 -75.47 12.26
N HIS A 911 18.74 -74.19 12.55
CA HIS A 911 17.43 -73.55 12.68
C HIS A 911 17.22 -72.58 11.50
N ASN A 912 16.04 -72.63 10.89
CA ASN A 912 15.72 -71.79 9.73
C ASN A 912 15.15 -70.44 10.17
N ILE A 913 15.72 -69.35 9.68
CA ILE A 913 15.21 -68.01 9.91
C ILE A 913 14.77 -67.40 8.58
N GLN A 914 13.49 -67.05 8.48
CA GLN A 914 12.95 -66.35 7.31
C GLN A 914 12.61 -64.92 7.69
N VAL A 915 13.17 -63.96 6.96
CA VAL A 915 12.87 -62.54 7.14
C VAL A 915 12.21 -62.04 5.86
N SER A 916 10.97 -61.58 5.96
CA SER A 916 10.25 -60.93 4.87
C SER A 916 9.96 -59.48 5.21
N ALA A 917 10.13 -58.56 4.27
CA ALA A 917 9.81 -57.15 4.44
C ALA A 917 9.13 -56.59 3.19
N GLN A 918 8.23 -55.63 3.39
CA GLN A 918 7.58 -54.87 2.33
C GLN A 918 7.73 -53.37 2.58
N ASP A 919 7.97 -52.60 1.53
CA ASP A 919 8.08 -51.14 1.58
C ASP A 919 6.71 -50.43 1.44
N ILE A 920 6.69 -49.10 1.40
CA ILE A 920 5.44 -48.32 1.23
C ILE A 920 4.91 -48.38 -0.22
N ALA A 921 5.77 -48.63 -1.21
CA ALA A 921 5.38 -48.79 -2.61
C ALA A 921 4.72 -50.15 -2.90
N GLY A 922 4.92 -51.15 -2.03
CA GLY A 922 4.45 -52.53 -2.15
C GLY A 922 5.52 -53.53 -2.58
N ASN A 923 6.78 -53.13 -2.82
CA ASN A 923 7.86 -54.04 -3.17
C ASN A 923 8.25 -54.89 -1.95
N SER A 924 8.57 -56.14 -2.19
CA SER A 924 8.82 -57.13 -1.14
C SER A 924 10.18 -57.80 -1.30
N SER A 925 10.81 -58.13 -0.17
CA SER A 925 12.04 -58.90 -0.07
C SER A 925 11.85 -60.08 0.88
N LEU A 926 12.49 -61.21 0.57
CA LEU A 926 12.52 -62.40 1.42
C LEU A 926 13.95 -62.94 1.44
N ASN A 927 14.50 -63.08 2.64
CA ASN A 927 15.82 -63.67 2.87
C ASN A 927 15.72 -64.82 3.87
N ASP A 928 16.38 -65.93 3.55
CA ASP A 928 16.55 -67.06 4.46
C ASP A 928 17.96 -67.01 5.08
N PHE A 929 18.03 -67.24 6.39
CA PHE A 929 19.26 -67.37 7.16
C PHE A 929 19.23 -68.70 7.92
N THR A 930 20.39 -69.30 8.16
CA THR A 930 20.50 -70.51 8.97
C THR A 930 21.24 -70.18 10.25
N LEU A 931 20.56 -70.27 11.40
CA LEU A 931 21.20 -70.20 12.72
C LEU A 931 21.69 -71.59 13.09
N GLN A 932 23.01 -71.75 13.21
CA GLN A 932 23.63 -72.97 13.68
C GLN A 932 23.80 -72.91 15.20
N VAL A 933 23.05 -73.73 15.91
CA VAL A 933 23.19 -73.91 17.36
C VAL A 933 24.13 -75.10 17.58
N VAL A 934 25.23 -74.89 18.26
CA VAL A 934 26.25 -75.91 18.49
C VAL A 934 26.46 -76.20 19.97
N MET A 935 26.99 -77.39 20.22
CA MET A 935 27.57 -77.78 21.51
C MET A 935 28.99 -78.26 21.25
N ASP A 936 29.92 -77.92 22.13
CA ASP A 936 31.23 -78.54 22.19
C ASP A 936 31.50 -79.10 23.59
N THR A 937 32.63 -79.78 23.75
CA THR A 937 33.05 -80.36 25.02
C THR A 937 33.49 -79.33 26.05
N ASP A 938 33.91 -78.15 25.62
CA ASP A 938 34.37 -77.08 26.49
C ASP A 938 33.19 -76.41 27.20
N HIS A 939 31.99 -76.42 26.60
CA HIS A 939 30.76 -75.85 27.16
C HIS A 939 29.82 -76.89 27.82
N LEU A 940 30.22 -78.17 27.91
CA LEU A 940 29.43 -79.22 28.58
C LEU A 940 29.22 -78.98 30.08
N ASP A 941 30.15 -78.30 30.74
CA ASP A 941 30.06 -77.98 32.16
C ASP A 941 29.08 -76.84 32.41
N GLU A 942 29.00 -75.86 31.50
CA GLU A 942 27.96 -74.84 31.48
C GLU A 942 26.56 -75.44 31.41
N LEU A 943 26.35 -76.48 30.58
CA LEU A 943 25.09 -77.22 30.58
C LEU A 943 24.78 -77.76 31.98
N VAL A 944 25.69 -78.55 32.57
CA VAL A 944 25.47 -79.13 33.91
C VAL A 944 25.18 -78.05 34.94
N ASN A 945 25.89 -76.91 34.90
CA ASN A 945 25.66 -75.78 35.78
C ASN A 945 24.28 -75.15 35.57
N LEU A 946 23.85 -74.91 34.33
CA LEU A 946 22.49 -74.43 34.00
C LEU A 946 21.42 -75.39 34.53
N GLY A 947 21.66 -76.69 34.45
CA GLY A 947 20.79 -77.72 35.02
C GLY A 947 20.66 -77.60 36.55
N VAL A 948 21.74 -77.29 37.26
CA VAL A 948 21.72 -77.04 38.71
C VAL A 948 21.01 -75.71 39.02
N GLU A 949 21.36 -74.63 38.32
CA GLU A 949 20.79 -73.29 38.54
C GLU A 949 19.28 -73.26 38.34
N ASN A 950 18.76 -74.01 37.36
CA ASN A 950 17.32 -74.12 37.09
C ASN A 950 16.62 -75.18 37.98
N ASN A 951 17.32 -75.79 38.93
CA ASN A 951 16.84 -76.89 39.79
C ASN A 951 16.39 -78.15 39.02
N TRP A 952 16.89 -78.35 37.80
CA TRP A 952 16.66 -79.58 37.03
C TRP A 952 17.59 -80.71 37.47
N ILE A 953 18.76 -80.37 38.03
CA ILE A 953 19.64 -81.30 38.74
C ILE A 953 19.52 -80.99 40.23
N THR A 954 18.91 -81.90 40.99
CA THR A 954 18.45 -81.63 42.37
C THR A 954 19.36 -82.19 43.46
N ASN A 955 20.43 -82.89 43.08
CA ASN A 955 21.37 -83.51 44.02
C ASN A 955 22.81 -83.06 43.73
N ASP A 956 23.42 -82.38 44.71
CA ASP A 956 24.78 -81.84 44.59
C ASP A 956 25.83 -82.92 44.32
N GLY A 957 25.67 -84.11 44.91
CA GLY A 957 26.58 -85.24 44.67
C GLY A 957 26.52 -85.75 43.23
N ILE A 958 25.33 -85.78 42.65
CA ILE A 958 25.12 -86.13 41.23
C ILE A 958 25.66 -85.01 40.32
N ALA A 959 25.40 -83.74 40.63
CA ALA A 959 25.94 -82.62 39.87
C ALA A 959 27.48 -82.63 39.84
N GLN A 960 28.14 -82.84 40.99
CA GLN A 960 29.60 -82.95 41.08
C GLN A 960 30.16 -84.18 40.34
N SER A 961 29.41 -85.29 40.33
CA SER A 961 29.76 -86.48 39.56
C SER A 961 29.71 -86.21 38.05
N LEU A 962 28.64 -85.58 37.56
CA LEU A 962 28.49 -85.16 36.16
C LEU A 962 29.60 -84.17 35.75
N LEU A 963 29.86 -83.13 36.54
CA LEU A 963 30.95 -82.17 36.31
C LEU A 963 32.32 -82.86 36.28
N SER A 964 32.56 -83.84 37.17
CA SER A 964 33.81 -84.61 37.16
C SER A 964 33.97 -85.44 35.88
N LYS A 965 32.87 -85.96 35.32
CA LYS A 965 32.87 -86.68 34.05
C LYS A 965 33.06 -85.75 32.86
N VAL A 966 32.42 -84.58 32.85
CA VAL A 966 32.68 -83.52 31.86
C VAL A 966 34.15 -83.11 31.89
N LYS A 967 34.71 -82.86 33.07
CA LYS A 967 36.14 -82.54 33.23
C LYS A 967 37.05 -83.66 32.74
N ASN A 968 36.65 -84.92 32.89
CA ASN A 968 37.40 -86.04 32.29
C ASN A 968 37.31 -86.03 30.76
N ILE A 969 36.16 -85.72 30.17
CA ILE A 969 36.00 -85.56 28.70
C ILE A 969 36.94 -84.48 28.17
N GLN A 970 36.93 -83.29 28.79
CA GLN A 970 37.81 -82.17 28.43
C GLN A 970 39.31 -82.55 28.57
N ASN A 971 39.70 -83.17 29.68
CA ASN A 971 41.09 -83.63 29.88
C ASN A 971 41.55 -84.70 28.87
N VAL A 972 40.65 -85.58 28.41
CA VAL A 972 40.95 -86.58 27.38
C VAL A 972 41.10 -85.91 26.01
N GLN A 973 40.24 -84.94 25.70
CA GLN A 973 40.34 -84.13 24.49
C GLN A 973 41.65 -83.36 24.40
N ASP A 974 42.06 -82.69 25.49
CA ASP A 974 43.29 -81.91 25.54
C ASP A 974 44.56 -82.75 25.28
N LYS A 975 44.49 -84.06 25.56
CA LYS A 975 45.56 -85.03 25.27
C LYS A 975 45.54 -85.53 23.83
N GLY A 976 44.55 -85.14 23.04
CA GLY A 976 44.33 -85.62 21.67
C GLY A 976 43.85 -87.08 21.60
N GLU A 977 43.33 -87.61 22.70
CA GLU A 977 42.80 -88.99 22.78
C GLU A 977 41.30 -89.03 22.41
N SER A 978 40.80 -90.21 22.01
CA SER A 978 39.36 -90.36 21.70
C SER A 978 38.50 -90.18 22.95
N ILE A 979 37.59 -89.20 22.91
CA ILE A 979 36.65 -88.89 24.00
C ILE A 979 35.43 -89.81 24.04
N GLU A 980 35.25 -90.72 23.07
CA GLU A 980 34.05 -91.54 22.92
C GLU A 980 33.70 -92.31 24.21
N ASN A 981 34.69 -92.95 24.85
CA ASN A 981 34.49 -93.69 26.10
C ASN A 981 34.14 -92.76 27.27
N ALA A 982 34.68 -91.55 27.29
CA ALA A 982 34.39 -90.55 28.32
C ALA A 982 32.96 -89.99 28.15
N LEU A 983 32.53 -89.70 26.92
CA LEU A 983 31.16 -89.33 26.56
C LEU A 983 30.16 -90.43 26.92
N ASN A 984 30.47 -91.71 26.61
CA ASN A 984 29.63 -92.86 26.99
C ASN A 984 29.47 -92.98 28.51
N SER A 985 30.52 -92.66 29.29
CA SER A 985 30.42 -92.64 30.75
C SER A 985 29.49 -91.54 31.25
N LEU A 986 29.50 -90.35 30.64
CA LEU A 986 28.60 -89.26 30.98
C LEU A 986 27.15 -89.61 30.60
N GLU A 987 26.94 -90.13 29.39
CA GLU A 987 25.64 -90.59 28.88
C GLU A 987 24.99 -91.61 29.84
N ASN A 988 25.75 -92.62 30.26
CA ASN A 988 25.26 -93.67 31.16
C ASN A 988 24.79 -93.12 32.51
N GLU A 989 25.49 -92.12 33.06
CA GLU A 989 25.07 -91.49 34.31
C GLU A 989 23.83 -90.63 34.14
N VAL A 990 23.77 -89.82 33.07
CA VAL A 990 22.58 -89.03 32.74
C VAL A 990 21.36 -89.94 32.61
N ARG A 991 21.46 -91.06 31.87
CA ARG A 991 20.39 -92.07 31.76
C ARG A 991 20.02 -92.69 33.11
N ALA A 992 21.00 -93.01 33.95
CA ALA A 992 20.76 -93.65 35.24
C ALA A 992 20.02 -92.73 36.25
N GLN A 993 20.21 -91.41 36.12
CA GLN A 993 19.67 -90.39 37.01
C GLN A 993 18.45 -89.65 36.45
N THR A 994 18.09 -89.89 35.18
CA THR A 994 16.88 -89.38 34.53
C THR A 994 15.64 -89.74 35.36
N GLY A 995 14.82 -88.74 35.70
CA GLY A 995 13.60 -88.89 36.49
C GLY A 995 13.82 -89.19 37.99
N LYS A 996 15.08 -89.26 38.46
CA LYS A 996 15.42 -89.43 39.88
C LYS A 996 15.99 -88.15 40.47
N HIS A 997 17.09 -87.69 39.88
CA HIS A 997 17.84 -86.52 40.33
C HIS A 997 18.12 -85.52 39.19
N ILE A 998 17.85 -85.93 37.94
CA ILE A 998 17.84 -85.06 36.76
C ILE A 998 16.41 -85.06 36.21
N ASP A 999 15.84 -83.87 35.97
CA ASP A 999 14.54 -83.72 35.32
C ASP A 999 14.51 -84.47 33.98
N SER A 1000 13.40 -85.14 33.67
CA SER A 1000 13.32 -86.03 32.51
C SER A 1000 13.42 -85.29 31.17
N ALA A 1001 12.88 -84.07 31.07
CA ALA A 1001 12.96 -83.28 29.83
C ALA A 1001 14.36 -82.71 29.65
N TYR A 1002 14.97 -82.24 30.74
CA TYR A 1002 16.34 -81.75 30.71
C TYR A 1002 17.37 -82.85 30.44
N ALA A 1003 17.17 -84.06 30.98
CA ALA A 1003 18.00 -85.22 30.67
C ALA A 1003 17.93 -85.60 29.18
N GLN A 1004 16.78 -85.46 28.53
CA GLN A 1004 16.66 -85.69 27.09
C GLN A 1004 17.47 -84.69 26.28
N LEU A 1005 17.48 -83.41 26.68
CA LEU A 1005 18.32 -82.38 26.08
C LEU A 1005 19.81 -82.72 26.24
N LEU A 1006 20.27 -82.99 27.48
CA LEU A 1006 21.66 -83.39 27.74
C LEU A 1006 22.09 -84.62 26.91
N LEU A 1007 21.21 -85.62 26.79
CA LEU A 1007 21.50 -86.82 25.99
C LEU A 1007 21.55 -86.51 24.49
N ALA A 1008 20.75 -85.58 23.99
CA ALA A 1008 20.80 -85.13 22.60
C ALA A 1008 22.12 -84.38 22.31
N ASP A 1009 22.58 -83.55 23.23
CA ASP A 1009 23.82 -82.80 23.08
C ASP A 1009 25.05 -83.73 23.20
N ILE A 1010 25.02 -84.71 24.12
CA ILE A 1010 26.04 -85.77 24.17
C ILE A 1010 26.04 -86.58 22.86
N ALA A 1011 24.87 -86.90 22.32
CA ALA A 1011 24.78 -87.62 21.04
C ALA A 1011 25.32 -86.79 19.86
N TYR A 1012 25.14 -85.47 19.88
CA TYR A 1012 25.72 -84.53 18.92
C TYR A 1012 27.26 -84.58 18.98
N LEU A 1013 27.85 -84.53 20.18
CA LEU A 1013 29.30 -84.66 20.38
C LEU A 1013 29.85 -86.04 20.04
N GLN A 1014 29.03 -87.09 20.16
CA GLN A 1014 29.38 -88.46 19.75
C GLN A 1014 29.31 -88.67 18.23
N ALA A 1015 28.57 -87.83 17.49
CA ALA A 1015 28.29 -88.05 16.07
C ALA A 1015 29.54 -88.26 15.19
N PRO A 1016 30.67 -87.55 15.40
CA PRO A 1016 31.91 -87.79 14.65
C PRO A 1016 32.49 -89.20 14.83
N PHE A 1017 32.18 -89.91 15.91
CA PHE A 1017 32.74 -91.23 16.23
C PHE A 1017 31.87 -92.40 15.73
N LYS A 1018 30.59 -92.15 15.38
CA LYS A 1018 29.65 -93.19 14.92
C LYS A 1018 29.74 -93.50 13.41
N ASN A 1019 30.53 -92.73 12.65
CA ASN A 1019 30.70 -92.86 11.20
C ASN A 1019 32.09 -93.41 10.77
N ASN A 1020 32.83 -94.06 11.68
CA ASN A 1020 34.07 -94.81 11.37
C ASN A 1020 33.91 -96.31 11.64
#